data_AF-A0A1G9NHL5-F1
#
_entry.id   AF-A0A1G9NHL5-F1
#
_cell.length_a   1.000
_cell.length_b   1.000
_cell.length_c   1.000
_cell.angle_alpha   90.00
_cell.angle_beta   90.00
_cell.angle_gamma   90.00
#
_symmetry.space_group_name_H-M   'P 1'
#
loop_
_entity.id
_entity.type
_entity.pdbx_description
1 polymer ?
#
loop_
_entity_poly.entity_id
_entity_poly.type
_entity_poly.pdbx_seq_one_letter_code
_entity_poly.pdbx_strand_id
1 'polypeptide(L)'
;MANTVAEQVRIIEYDPSYAGALAEMWNRSKDSWGGGTNQKTEANVRRMMEVSSHLHAFLAVDGGEVVGFCSFSHYHQDEGAMYVPLLNVRPDYHGCKVGRNLILKAVRQTVEAGWPRLDLFTWAGNTKAVPMYKKCGFFWEKNDDYVHLMNFIPTLLQTEALAPYFEELDWYADSTRELRIEPDGRTERGFDFFDYTWRKGALALRAEFEKTGRGLTALDTPEYAISTHIDDHDLVFGFAYKVRYRIENRSASAMTIEIKGRDDKCIRYALDVSQTIAPGETVMVEGEFELDPVLEEQNDKKTHPVVMSTWAINGKRAEFRMGIAPKFPVKMKTALQAGGLYPGIPAKLYLNVENHFAAEAEFSFDWPETDIVEWADRTVRFIVPAKGKAAIPAPFRLRSYGLLSHEVEVTAVPAGQKKVTFSSKLSVLLKGTQGRYGGQNGDQWVAVNGAFSLHMNKLDNNMWIEYPGSRHNFWWNYPKLGKPFSQEFSKKQATEVKIYAEGESQVLEALYESGDFSGLQIKSVAKLSANGIAEFHCEICNTSSRVLEENMHLLTNFGFFGSRLVLPYQGRYVDMGDAYSSDPANWDSAKITENWLFCREENVTCGICWDPSLKLLRSDYPLGLEHELGRIAAGAVVKTNPVIFALNTFRKWSDFRSFALKLSTPVVPLLDNHLELVVGGGNPFAAGLLSAELIERKVAPLAGRLELHMQKGGEPERQMAVVELDPEQHLHSAHVEISTENKNDQGQGEPGRKLRAVYHGEDWIQERSALWFPQTDGNVTCEIEESAAGPVYTVNNGVLCIAAAPGFGSVVHSLKHNGAEWLDTSYPEPVPHSWWNPWHGGLGVDIPRLGGFSREQEPRNTDWTERKDGYGNVWKGLRVTTSITKHEVNRGIVIHQHYLMLPGVPVLCVLHSVTNGSGEVLPHYSFADDNFFRPSPEVFSEGWAEVPGQGRFSLGKLEAQLQSKGLLRIGAASRQDMLQVVSSYPNQSLAVYMNNKGICQGVDYQMSLLSGETAWTQPTFLIMGTVALNPEDVRGLLNLSFSDTADEKEALHADH
;
A
#
# COMPACT_ATOMS: atom_id res chain seq x y z
N MET A 1 30.82 13.44 29.35
CA MET A 1 29.66 14.33 29.59
C MET A 1 28.30 13.64 29.43
N ALA A 2 28.15 12.54 28.67
CA ALA A 2 26.86 11.86 28.49
C ALA A 2 26.25 11.23 29.78
N ASN A 3 27.07 10.80 30.74
CA ASN A 3 26.56 10.23 32.00
C ASN A 3 25.94 11.28 32.94
N THR A 4 26.30 12.55 32.84
CA THR A 4 25.80 13.60 33.76
C THR A 4 24.44 14.18 33.32
N VAL A 5 24.12 14.15 32.02
CA VAL A 5 22.82 14.63 31.48
C VAL A 5 21.71 13.61 31.77
N ALA A 6 22.01 12.31 31.70
CA ALA A 6 21.02 11.25 31.92
C ALA A 6 20.45 11.20 33.34
N GLU A 7 21.18 11.71 34.35
CA GLU A 7 20.70 11.79 35.75
C GLU A 7 19.80 13.00 36.02
N GLN A 8 19.71 13.97 35.09
CA GLN A 8 18.88 15.17 35.24
C GLN A 8 17.51 15.07 34.56
N VAL A 9 17.36 14.21 33.53
CA VAL A 9 16.11 14.04 32.78
C VAL A 9 15.08 13.24 33.59
N ARG A 10 13.90 13.83 33.85
CA ARG A 10 12.79 13.19 34.57
C ARG A 10 11.71 12.73 33.59
N ILE A 11 11.17 11.53 33.79
CA ILE A 11 9.98 11.07 33.08
C ILE A 11 8.75 11.44 33.90
N ILE A 12 7.85 12.23 33.33
CA ILE A 12 6.60 12.68 33.96
C ILE A 12 5.40 12.39 33.04
N GLU A 13 4.20 12.52 33.56
CA GLU A 13 2.97 12.46 32.76
C GLU A 13 2.64 13.83 32.17
N TYR A 14 2.06 13.85 30.96
CA TYR A 14 1.67 15.06 30.28
C TYR A 14 0.56 15.79 31.04
N ASP A 15 0.72 17.10 31.16
CA ASP A 15 -0.30 18.04 31.61
C ASP A 15 -0.43 19.15 30.55
N PRO A 16 -1.64 19.71 30.30
CA PRO A 16 -1.84 20.77 29.30
C PRO A 16 -0.90 21.98 29.44
N SER A 17 -0.37 22.28 30.63
CA SER A 17 0.64 23.35 30.82
C SER A 17 1.92 23.13 30.00
N TYR A 18 2.25 21.89 29.62
CA TYR A 18 3.42 21.55 28.81
C TYR A 18 3.20 21.65 27.30
N ALA A 19 2.00 21.99 26.82
CA ALA A 19 1.69 21.99 25.39
C ALA A 19 2.62 22.89 24.54
N GLY A 20 3.02 24.05 25.07
CA GLY A 20 3.97 24.93 24.40
C GLY A 20 5.38 24.32 24.30
N ALA A 21 5.88 23.73 25.38
CA ALA A 21 7.18 23.06 25.40
C ALA A 21 7.20 21.80 24.51
N LEU A 22 6.07 21.09 24.42
CA LEU A 22 5.93 19.93 23.53
C LEU A 22 5.91 20.36 22.05
N ALA A 23 5.26 21.48 21.72
CA ALA A 23 5.30 22.05 20.38
C ALA A 23 6.74 22.40 19.95
N GLU A 24 7.49 23.06 20.83
CA GLU A 24 8.91 23.37 20.64
C GLU A 24 9.74 22.09 20.39
N MET A 25 9.53 21.04 21.19
CA MET A 25 10.23 19.76 21.05
C MET A 25 9.99 19.13 19.68
N TRP A 26 8.73 19.07 19.22
CA TRP A 26 8.41 18.52 17.90
C TRP A 26 9.03 19.33 16.77
N ASN A 27 8.93 20.67 16.82
CA ASN A 27 9.54 21.56 15.83
C ASN A 27 11.06 21.34 15.72
N ARG A 28 11.75 21.14 16.85
CA ARG A 28 13.20 20.86 16.90
C ARG A 28 13.58 19.44 16.50
N SER A 29 12.61 18.52 16.39
CA SER A 29 12.84 17.13 16.02
C SER A 29 12.49 16.78 14.57
N LYS A 30 11.89 17.72 13.82
CA LYS A 30 11.31 17.48 12.49
C LYS A 30 12.26 16.82 11.48
N ASP A 31 13.56 17.14 11.52
CA ASP A 31 14.54 16.58 10.57
C ASP A 31 14.78 15.08 10.78
N SER A 32 14.40 14.54 11.95
CA SER A 32 14.37 13.09 12.21
C SER A 32 13.15 12.39 11.61
N TRP A 33 12.18 13.16 11.10
CA TRP A 33 10.91 12.74 10.53
C TRP A 33 10.74 13.28 9.11
N GLY A 34 11.75 13.10 8.25
CA GLY A 34 11.70 13.52 6.84
C GLY A 34 11.94 15.02 6.57
N GLY A 35 11.81 15.88 7.60
CA GLY A 35 12.05 17.33 7.50
C GLY A 35 10.76 18.15 7.34
N GLY A 36 10.81 19.21 6.53
CA GLY A 36 9.64 20.03 6.20
C GLY A 36 9.56 21.41 6.88
N THR A 37 8.53 22.17 6.50
CA THR A 37 8.31 23.57 6.95
C THR A 37 7.15 23.73 7.93
N ASN A 38 6.42 22.65 8.21
CA ASN A 38 5.28 22.66 9.13
C ASN A 38 5.74 22.98 10.56
N GLN A 39 5.12 23.99 11.17
CA GLN A 39 5.34 24.39 12.56
C GLN A 39 4.14 24.01 13.41
N LYS A 40 4.39 23.36 14.55
CA LYS A 40 3.40 23.11 15.60
C LYS A 40 3.37 24.31 16.56
N THR A 41 2.19 24.82 16.88
CA THR A 41 1.98 25.83 17.93
C THR A 41 1.38 25.20 19.19
N GLU A 42 1.47 25.88 20.34
CA GLU A 42 0.84 25.44 21.58
C GLU A 42 -0.65 25.12 21.40
N ALA A 43 -1.40 26.00 20.71
CA ALA A 43 -2.82 25.79 20.46
C ALA A 43 -3.09 24.55 19.60
N ASN A 44 -2.21 24.25 18.62
CA ASN A 44 -2.30 23.02 17.86
C ASN A 44 -2.09 21.79 18.75
N VAL A 45 -1.07 21.81 19.61
CA VAL A 45 -0.75 20.68 20.50
C VAL A 45 -1.85 20.45 21.54
N ARG A 46 -2.38 21.50 22.17
CA ARG A 46 -3.50 21.37 23.12
C ARG A 46 -4.70 20.67 22.48
N ARG A 47 -5.13 21.17 21.31
CA ARG A 47 -6.25 20.58 20.57
C ARG A 47 -5.97 19.13 20.17
N MET A 48 -4.75 18.84 19.75
CA MET A 48 -4.34 17.49 19.36
C MET A 48 -4.40 16.51 20.54
N MET A 49 -3.92 16.92 21.71
CA MET A 49 -3.97 16.10 22.93
C MET A 49 -5.40 15.91 23.45
N GLU A 50 -6.25 16.94 23.36
CA GLU A 50 -7.68 16.87 23.74
C GLU A 50 -8.49 15.84 22.92
N VAL A 51 -8.15 15.65 21.65
CA VAL A 51 -8.84 14.70 20.76
C VAL A 51 -8.10 13.36 20.60
N SER A 52 -6.98 13.18 21.30
CA SER A 52 -6.18 11.95 21.22
C SER A 52 -6.83 10.80 22.01
N SER A 53 -6.57 9.57 21.58
CA SER A 53 -7.00 8.34 22.27
C SER A 53 -5.90 7.75 23.16
N HIS A 54 -5.00 8.59 23.68
CA HIS A 54 -3.90 8.15 24.54
C HIS A 54 -4.41 7.85 25.95
N LEU A 55 -4.07 6.68 26.49
CA LEU A 55 -4.31 6.36 27.90
C LEU A 55 -3.33 7.10 28.81
N HIS A 56 -2.06 7.12 28.39
CA HIS A 56 -1.00 7.89 29.03
C HIS A 56 -0.14 8.58 27.97
N ALA A 57 0.42 9.73 28.33
CA ALA A 57 1.45 10.39 27.55
C ALA A 57 2.61 10.75 28.49
N PHE A 58 3.77 10.14 28.26
CA PHE A 58 4.98 10.33 29.05
C PHE A 58 5.87 11.39 28.40
N LEU A 59 6.32 12.37 29.19
CA LEU A 59 7.27 13.39 28.79
C LEU A 59 8.62 13.13 29.44
N ALA A 60 9.70 13.30 28.69
CA ALA A 60 11.04 13.43 29.24
C ALA A 60 11.36 14.93 29.38
N VAL A 61 11.64 15.38 30.60
CA VAL A 61 11.84 16.79 30.93
C VAL A 61 13.23 17.04 31.51
N ASP A 62 13.94 18.01 30.94
CA ASP A 62 15.24 18.49 31.41
C ASP A 62 15.17 20.01 31.68
N GLY A 63 15.43 20.44 32.91
CA GLY A 63 15.41 21.86 33.26
C GLY A 63 14.10 22.63 32.98
N GLY A 64 12.98 21.93 32.77
CA GLY A 64 11.68 22.50 32.38
C GLY A 64 11.39 22.42 30.87
N GLU A 65 12.37 22.05 30.05
CA GLU A 65 12.16 21.77 28.63
C GLU A 65 11.72 20.32 28.40
N VAL A 66 10.78 20.12 27.47
CA VAL A 66 10.44 18.78 26.99
C VAL A 66 11.46 18.35 25.94
N VAL A 67 12.12 17.22 26.19
CA VAL A 67 13.20 16.67 25.34
C VAL A 67 12.82 15.32 24.72
N GLY A 68 11.71 14.74 25.14
CA GLY A 68 11.15 13.53 24.56
C GLY A 68 9.69 13.31 24.93
N PHE A 69 9.00 12.50 24.13
CA PHE A 69 7.58 12.20 24.22
C PHE A 69 7.34 10.73 23.89
N CYS A 70 6.48 10.06 24.66
CA CYS A 70 6.00 8.71 24.39
C CYS A 70 4.50 8.64 24.70
N SER A 71 3.67 8.37 23.70
CA SER A 71 2.26 8.06 23.93
C SER A 71 2.06 6.57 24.21
N PHE A 72 0.99 6.23 24.92
CA PHE A 72 0.66 4.87 25.33
C PHE A 72 -0.85 4.67 25.26
N SER A 73 -1.31 3.62 24.60
CA SER A 73 -2.73 3.33 24.37
C SER A 73 -3.01 1.82 24.36
N HIS A 74 -4.27 1.42 24.24
CA HIS A 74 -4.60 0.04 23.89
C HIS A 74 -4.16 -0.26 22.45
N TYR A 75 -3.76 -1.51 22.19
CA TYR A 75 -3.64 -2.02 20.83
C TYR A 75 -4.99 -2.57 20.38
N HIS A 76 -5.70 -1.85 19.52
CA HIS A 76 -7.05 -2.25 19.11
C HIS A 76 -7.09 -3.22 17.92
N GLN A 77 -5.95 -3.55 17.31
CA GLN A 77 -5.93 -4.47 16.15
C GLN A 77 -5.88 -5.95 16.55
N ASP A 78 -5.49 -6.25 17.79
CA ASP A 78 -5.35 -7.61 18.32
C ASP A 78 -5.72 -7.67 19.81
N GLU A 79 -5.94 -8.87 20.34
CA GLU A 79 -6.23 -9.09 21.76
C GLU A 79 -4.96 -9.07 22.63
N GLY A 80 -5.12 -8.70 23.91
CA GLY A 80 -4.06 -8.85 24.92
C GLY A 80 -2.83 -7.96 24.74
N ALA A 81 -2.92 -6.80 24.08
CA ALA A 81 -1.77 -5.90 23.92
C ALA A 81 -2.03 -4.43 24.25
N MET A 82 -1.02 -3.81 24.86
CA MET A 82 -0.84 -2.36 24.91
C MET A 82 -0.03 -1.89 23.71
N TYR A 83 -0.05 -0.58 23.42
CA TYR A 83 0.54 0.00 22.22
C TYR A 83 1.31 1.30 22.52
N VAL A 84 2.41 1.53 21.80
CA VAL A 84 3.12 2.82 21.75
C VAL A 84 2.85 3.49 20.39
N PRO A 85 1.90 4.45 20.29
CA PRO A 85 1.62 5.14 19.03
C PRO A 85 2.74 6.03 18.52
N LEU A 86 3.43 6.73 19.40
CA LEU A 86 4.49 7.67 19.02
C LEU A 86 5.56 7.70 20.10
N LEU A 87 6.81 7.49 19.68
CA LEU A 87 8.00 7.84 20.45
C LEU A 87 8.79 8.89 19.66
N ASN A 88 9.06 10.03 20.28
CA ASN A 88 9.87 11.09 19.68
C ASN A 88 10.86 11.66 20.70
N VAL A 89 12.11 11.88 20.28
CA VAL A 89 13.18 12.42 21.12
C VAL A 89 13.94 13.46 20.32
N ARG A 90 14.22 14.60 20.95
CA ARG A 90 14.98 15.70 20.36
C ARG A 90 16.38 15.23 19.92
N PRO A 91 16.86 15.59 18.72
CA PRO A 91 18.12 15.07 18.17
C PRO A 91 19.36 15.27 19.05
N ASP A 92 19.44 16.39 19.76
CA ASP A 92 20.52 16.73 20.71
C ASP A 92 20.52 15.85 21.99
N TYR A 93 19.45 15.10 22.24
CA TYR A 93 19.33 14.11 23.33
C TYR A 93 19.46 12.67 22.84
N HIS A 94 19.74 12.45 21.55
CA HIS A 94 20.07 11.12 21.04
C HIS A 94 21.37 10.63 21.69
N GLY A 95 21.43 9.33 22.02
CA GLY A 95 22.54 8.75 22.80
C GLY A 95 22.48 9.01 24.31
N CYS A 96 21.58 9.87 24.81
CA CYS A 96 21.42 10.16 26.24
C CYS A 96 20.41 9.24 26.96
N LYS A 97 20.06 8.09 26.36
CA LYS A 97 19.13 7.07 26.90
C LYS A 97 17.69 7.56 27.16
N VAL A 98 17.29 8.74 26.66
CA VAL A 98 15.93 9.29 26.84
C VAL A 98 14.85 8.36 26.25
N GLY A 99 14.98 7.99 24.96
CA GLY A 99 14.00 7.10 24.30
C GLY A 99 13.89 5.73 24.98
N ARG A 100 15.03 5.15 25.38
CA ARG A 100 15.10 3.92 26.19
C ARG A 100 14.29 4.07 27.48
N ASN A 101 14.53 5.12 28.25
CA ASN A 101 13.87 5.28 29.55
C ASN A 101 12.35 5.48 29.41
N LEU A 102 11.89 6.16 28.34
CA LEU A 102 10.47 6.28 28.01
C LEU A 102 9.84 4.91 27.70
N ILE A 103 10.48 4.09 26.86
CA ILE A 103 10.00 2.72 26.55
C ILE A 103 10.02 1.83 27.79
N LEU A 104 11.06 1.89 28.63
CA LEU A 104 11.09 1.14 29.88
C LEU A 104 10.00 1.58 30.87
N LYS A 105 9.51 2.82 30.80
CA LYS A 105 8.33 3.24 31.56
C LYS A 105 7.05 2.64 30.98
N ALA A 106 6.92 2.59 29.65
CA ALA A 106 5.78 1.94 29.00
C ALA A 106 5.71 0.43 29.32
N VAL A 107 6.84 -0.30 29.26
CA VAL A 107 6.89 -1.73 29.63
C VAL A 107 6.46 -1.96 31.09
N ARG A 108 6.95 -1.12 32.01
CA ARG A 108 6.53 -1.18 33.43
C ARG A 108 5.04 -0.91 33.60
N GLN A 109 4.51 0.08 32.90
CA GLN A 109 3.08 0.39 32.92
C GLN A 109 2.24 -0.79 32.41
N THR A 110 2.69 -1.48 31.37
CA THR A 110 2.02 -2.70 30.85
C THR A 110 1.98 -3.82 31.90
N VAL A 111 3.09 -4.06 32.61
CA VAL A 111 3.18 -5.05 33.69
C VAL A 111 2.26 -4.68 34.86
N GLU A 112 2.32 -3.43 35.31
CA GLU A 112 1.48 -2.92 36.41
C GLU A 112 -0.01 -3.01 36.09
N ALA A 113 -0.38 -2.83 34.82
CA ALA A 113 -1.75 -2.96 34.34
C ALA A 113 -2.19 -4.42 34.09
N GLY A 114 -1.32 -5.41 34.28
CA GLY A 114 -1.64 -6.83 34.11
C GLY A 114 -1.80 -7.29 32.66
N TRP A 115 -1.25 -6.54 31.70
CA TRP A 115 -1.32 -6.89 30.28
C TRP A 115 -0.15 -7.80 29.88
N PRO A 116 -0.34 -8.80 29.01
CA PRO A 116 0.72 -9.75 28.68
C PRO A 116 1.74 -9.20 27.66
N ARG A 117 1.38 -8.17 26.89
CA ARG A 117 2.20 -7.71 25.75
C ARG A 117 2.14 -6.19 25.53
N LEU A 118 3.24 -5.65 25.00
CA LEU A 118 3.36 -4.27 24.51
C LEU A 118 3.88 -4.27 23.07
N ASP A 119 3.17 -3.60 22.17
CA ASP A 119 3.47 -3.57 20.73
C ASP A 119 3.76 -2.14 20.24
N LEU A 120 4.47 -2.04 19.11
CA LEU A 120 4.65 -0.79 18.37
C LEU A 120 4.89 -1.03 16.87
N PHE A 121 4.61 -0.02 16.03
CA PHE A 121 4.98 -0.02 14.61
C PHE A 121 6.13 0.95 14.34
N THR A 122 6.93 0.65 13.33
CA THR A 122 7.98 1.54 12.79
C THR A 122 8.13 1.30 11.29
N TRP A 123 9.17 1.87 10.68
CA TRP A 123 9.63 1.55 9.33
C TRP A 123 10.97 0.80 9.38
N ALA A 124 11.27 0.06 8.31
CA ALA A 124 12.42 -0.85 8.24
C ALA A 124 13.77 -0.10 8.25
N GLY A 125 13.80 1.12 7.70
CA GLY A 125 14.97 2.01 7.71
C GLY A 125 15.24 2.73 9.05
N ASN A 126 14.50 2.44 10.13
CA ASN A 126 14.70 3.08 11.44
C ASN A 126 15.89 2.48 12.22
N THR A 127 17.09 2.60 11.65
CA THR A 127 18.32 1.99 12.17
C THR A 127 18.73 2.49 13.55
N LYS A 128 18.29 3.68 13.95
CA LYS A 128 18.59 4.24 15.28
C LYS A 128 17.69 3.67 16.37
N ALA A 129 16.39 3.52 16.12
CA ALA A 129 15.44 3.13 17.16
C ALA A 129 15.29 1.61 17.29
N VAL A 130 15.37 0.86 16.18
CA VAL A 130 15.17 -0.61 16.18
C VAL A 130 16.09 -1.34 17.16
N PRO A 131 17.41 -1.10 17.22
CA PRO A 131 18.27 -1.74 18.22
C PRO A 131 17.86 -1.41 19.66
N MET A 132 17.40 -0.18 19.92
CA MET A 132 16.93 0.24 21.24
C MET A 132 15.63 -0.47 21.61
N TYR A 133 14.67 -0.57 20.68
CA TYR A 133 13.44 -1.34 20.89
C TYR A 133 13.75 -2.80 21.18
N LYS A 134 14.58 -3.45 20.36
CA LYS A 134 14.98 -4.84 20.58
C LYS A 134 15.66 -5.04 21.93
N LYS A 135 16.56 -4.12 22.34
CA LYS A 135 17.18 -4.17 23.69
C LYS A 135 16.15 -4.02 24.81
N CYS A 136 15.08 -3.27 24.58
CA CYS A 136 13.96 -3.14 25.54
C CYS A 136 12.99 -4.33 25.51
N GLY A 137 13.32 -5.41 24.79
CA GLY A 137 12.59 -6.67 24.80
C GLY A 137 11.72 -6.92 23.57
N PHE A 138 11.68 -6.02 22.60
CA PHE A 138 10.85 -6.22 21.40
C PHE A 138 11.47 -7.25 20.44
N PHE A 139 10.62 -7.96 19.70
CA PHE A 139 10.96 -8.76 18.52
C PHE A 139 10.36 -8.12 17.29
N TRP A 140 11.14 -7.99 16.22
CA TRP A 140 10.65 -7.57 14.90
C TRP A 140 10.00 -8.78 14.23
N GLU A 141 8.68 -8.72 14.04
CA GLU A 141 7.92 -9.73 13.33
C GLU A 141 8.35 -9.86 11.85
N LYS A 142 8.51 -11.09 11.37
CA LYS A 142 8.66 -11.34 9.94
C LYS A 142 7.34 -11.07 9.22
N ASN A 143 7.25 -9.91 8.57
CA ASN A 143 6.09 -9.44 7.83
C ASN A 143 6.56 -8.56 6.65
N ASP A 144 5.94 -8.75 5.48
CA ASP A 144 6.30 -8.07 4.24
C ASP A 144 5.60 -6.71 4.05
N ASP A 145 4.48 -6.48 4.73
CA ASP A 145 3.65 -5.29 4.55
C ASP A 145 4.02 -4.15 5.52
N TYR A 146 4.58 -4.48 6.70
CA TYR A 146 4.85 -3.49 7.75
C TYR A 146 5.89 -3.98 8.76
N VAL A 147 6.48 -3.05 9.52
CA VAL A 147 7.35 -3.39 10.65
C VAL A 147 6.58 -3.30 11.95
N HIS A 148 6.20 -4.47 12.48
CA HIS A 148 5.55 -4.64 13.77
C HIS A 148 6.53 -5.25 14.78
N LEU A 149 6.60 -4.63 15.95
CA LEU A 149 7.49 -5.00 17.03
C LEU A 149 6.65 -5.43 18.24
N MET A 150 6.90 -6.63 18.77
CA MET A 150 6.16 -7.20 19.90
C MET A 150 7.05 -7.46 21.11
N ASN A 151 6.57 -7.13 22.30
CA ASN A 151 7.30 -7.32 23.55
C ASN A 151 6.54 -8.23 24.52
N PHE A 152 7.12 -9.41 24.83
CA PHE A 152 6.54 -10.40 25.73
C PHE A 152 7.22 -10.43 27.12
N ILE A 153 8.12 -9.48 27.42
CA ILE A 153 8.64 -9.28 28.78
C ILE A 153 7.51 -9.16 29.81
N PRO A 154 6.38 -8.48 29.54
CA PRO A 154 5.30 -8.42 30.51
C PRO A 154 4.76 -9.79 30.93
N THR A 155 4.55 -10.72 30.00
CA THR A 155 4.18 -12.12 30.31
C THR A 155 5.21 -12.81 31.19
N LEU A 156 6.50 -12.65 30.89
CA LEU A 156 7.58 -13.29 31.64
C LEU A 156 7.65 -12.83 33.09
N LEU A 157 7.54 -11.51 33.32
CA LEU A 157 7.57 -10.94 34.66
C LEU A 157 6.32 -11.26 35.49
N GLN A 158 5.22 -11.64 34.83
CA GLN A 158 3.97 -12.08 35.48
C GLN A 158 3.88 -13.60 35.65
N THR A 159 4.84 -14.38 35.13
CA THR A 159 4.87 -15.84 35.23
C THR A 159 5.50 -16.27 36.56
N GLU A 160 4.70 -16.83 37.48
CA GLU A 160 5.15 -17.22 38.83
C GLU A 160 6.31 -18.23 38.82
N ALA A 161 6.30 -19.16 37.87
CA ALA A 161 7.37 -20.15 37.71
C ALA A 161 8.74 -19.49 37.43
N LEU A 162 8.77 -18.27 36.89
CA LEU A 162 10.00 -17.53 36.57
C LEU A 162 10.41 -16.49 37.62
N ALA A 163 9.51 -16.13 38.54
CA ALA A 163 9.76 -15.11 39.55
C ALA A 163 11.09 -15.28 40.32
N PRO A 164 11.49 -16.49 40.79
CA PRO A 164 12.75 -16.66 41.51
C PRO A 164 13.99 -16.30 40.69
N TYR A 165 13.98 -16.54 39.38
CA TYR A 165 15.14 -16.25 38.53
C TYR A 165 15.29 -14.74 38.31
N PHE A 166 14.18 -14.00 38.26
CA PHE A 166 14.17 -12.54 38.10
C PHE A 166 14.37 -11.76 39.42
N GLU A 167 14.48 -12.44 40.57
CA GLU A 167 15.04 -11.83 41.78
C GLU A 167 16.56 -11.57 41.64
N GLU A 168 17.26 -12.43 40.89
CA GLU A 168 18.69 -12.32 40.62
C GLU A 168 19.01 -11.67 39.26
N LEU A 169 18.23 -11.98 38.22
CA LEU A 169 18.41 -11.46 36.86
C LEU A 169 17.69 -10.13 36.66
N ASP A 170 18.40 -9.16 36.07
CA ASP A 170 17.76 -7.99 35.46
C ASP A 170 17.40 -8.31 34.01
N TRP A 171 16.09 -8.38 33.71
CA TRP A 171 15.59 -8.77 32.39
C TRP A 171 16.13 -7.88 31.25
N TYR A 172 16.49 -6.63 31.54
CA TYR A 172 17.04 -5.67 30.57
C TYR A 172 18.57 -5.75 30.51
N ALA A 173 19.24 -5.67 31.66
CA ALA A 173 20.70 -5.56 31.73
C ALA A 173 21.39 -6.88 31.39
N ASP A 174 20.89 -8.00 31.90
CA ASP A 174 21.51 -9.33 31.79
C ASP A 174 21.08 -10.09 30.52
N SER A 175 20.33 -9.44 29.61
CA SER A 175 19.93 -10.03 28.33
C SER A 175 21.11 -10.19 27.37
N THR A 176 21.24 -11.38 26.79
CA THR A 176 22.31 -11.80 25.88
C THR A 176 21.89 -11.89 24.41
N ARG A 177 20.67 -11.42 24.07
CA ARG A 177 20.18 -11.44 22.69
C ARG A 177 21.05 -10.59 21.75
N GLU A 178 21.29 -11.12 20.56
CA GLU A 178 21.86 -10.34 19.46
C GLU A 178 20.80 -9.38 18.89
N LEU A 179 21.18 -8.14 18.56
CA LEU A 179 20.26 -7.06 18.19
C LEU A 179 20.46 -6.63 16.73
N ARG A 180 20.25 -7.57 15.80
CA ARG A 180 20.35 -7.30 14.35
C ARG A 180 19.21 -6.41 13.87
N ILE A 181 19.42 -5.65 12.80
CA ILE A 181 18.41 -4.75 12.20
C ILE A 181 17.70 -5.46 11.04
N GLU A 182 17.09 -6.59 11.36
CA GLU A 182 16.33 -7.48 10.46
C GLU A 182 15.18 -8.12 11.27
N PRO A 183 14.17 -8.75 10.62
CA PRO A 183 13.17 -9.53 11.33
C PRO A 183 13.80 -10.60 12.24
N ASP A 184 13.26 -10.74 13.46
CA ASP A 184 13.71 -11.74 14.43
C ASP A 184 13.03 -13.09 14.18
N GLY A 185 13.57 -14.11 14.83
CA GLY A 185 12.95 -15.41 15.00
C GLY A 185 13.46 -16.48 14.03
N ARG A 186 13.02 -17.71 14.28
CA ARG A 186 13.36 -18.88 13.48
C ARG A 186 12.09 -19.59 13.04
N THR A 187 12.03 -19.97 11.77
CA THR A 187 10.89 -20.70 11.21
C THR A 187 11.14 -22.20 11.28
N GLU A 188 10.28 -22.95 11.95
CA GLU A 188 10.34 -24.41 12.03
C GLU A 188 8.91 -24.98 11.90
N ARG A 189 8.68 -25.84 10.91
CA ARG A 189 7.36 -26.50 10.67
C ARG A 189 6.18 -25.51 10.53
N GLY A 190 6.43 -24.36 9.91
CA GLY A 190 5.43 -23.29 9.73
C GLY A 190 5.29 -22.33 10.91
N PHE A 191 5.86 -22.65 12.07
CA PHE A 191 5.85 -21.76 13.24
C PHE A 191 7.07 -20.83 13.23
N ASP A 192 6.88 -19.58 13.67
CA ASP A 192 7.97 -18.64 13.92
C ASP A 192 8.19 -18.51 15.43
N PHE A 193 9.40 -18.82 15.89
CA PHE A 193 9.74 -18.80 17.32
C PHE A 193 10.73 -17.68 17.66
N PHE A 194 10.51 -17.07 18.82
CA PHE A 194 11.30 -15.97 19.36
C PHE A 194 11.95 -16.36 20.69
N ASP A 195 13.26 -16.14 20.82
CA ASP A 195 14.02 -16.51 22.00
C ASP A 195 14.45 -15.28 22.83
N TYR A 196 14.08 -15.27 24.11
CA TYR A 196 14.80 -14.49 25.11
C TYR A 196 15.88 -15.32 25.77
N THR A 197 17.06 -14.72 25.95
CA THR A 197 18.18 -15.33 26.65
C THR A 197 18.78 -14.33 27.64
N TRP A 198 19.09 -14.84 28.84
CA TRP A 198 19.75 -14.08 29.92
C TRP A 198 20.89 -14.87 30.54
N ARG A 199 21.90 -14.15 31.02
CA ARG A 199 23.02 -14.74 31.74
C ARG A 199 23.60 -13.79 32.78
N LYS A 200 23.77 -14.28 34.00
CA LYS A 200 24.48 -13.59 35.09
C LYS A 200 25.29 -14.60 35.90
N GLY A 201 26.62 -14.55 35.77
CA GLY A 201 27.49 -15.58 36.34
C GLY A 201 27.15 -16.97 35.78
N ALA A 202 26.85 -17.92 36.66
CA ALA A 202 26.45 -19.28 36.28
C ALA A 202 24.96 -19.42 35.95
N LEU A 203 24.13 -18.46 36.35
CA LEU A 203 22.69 -18.46 36.08
C LEU A 203 22.44 -18.12 34.61
N ALA A 204 21.75 -19.02 33.91
CA ALA A 204 21.31 -18.83 32.54
C ALA A 204 19.85 -19.26 32.40
N LEU A 205 19.09 -18.46 31.64
CA LEU A 205 17.67 -18.67 31.40
C LEU A 205 17.37 -18.44 29.92
N ARG A 206 16.57 -19.31 29.32
CA ARG A 206 15.96 -19.08 28.00
C ARG A 206 14.46 -19.29 28.08
N ALA A 207 13.71 -18.38 27.46
CA ALA A 207 12.27 -18.48 27.27
C ALA A 207 11.94 -18.28 25.81
N GLU A 208 11.09 -19.15 25.27
CA GLU A 208 10.72 -19.17 23.85
C GLU A 208 9.24 -18.84 23.69
N PHE A 209 8.94 -17.96 22.74
CA PHE A 209 7.57 -17.59 22.36
C PHE A 209 7.30 -17.99 20.91
N GLU A 210 6.06 -18.34 20.60
CA GLU A 210 5.60 -18.55 19.23
C GLU A 210 4.79 -17.34 18.74
N LYS A 211 5.03 -16.95 17.49
CA LYS A 211 4.54 -15.70 16.88
C LYS A 211 3.02 -15.61 16.88
N THR A 212 2.30 -16.59 16.36
CA THR A 212 0.86 -16.48 16.07
C THR A 212 -0.02 -16.67 17.31
N GLY A 213 0.42 -17.50 18.26
CA GLY A 213 -0.21 -17.69 19.56
C GLY A 213 0.19 -16.67 20.62
N ARG A 214 1.20 -15.83 20.32
CA ARG A 214 1.70 -14.72 21.15
C ARG A 214 2.07 -15.18 22.57
N GLY A 215 2.56 -16.41 22.71
CA GLY A 215 2.65 -17.09 24.00
C GLY A 215 3.88 -17.99 24.15
N LEU A 216 4.14 -18.35 25.41
CA LEU A 216 5.29 -19.13 25.82
C LEU A 216 5.15 -20.59 25.33
N THR A 217 6.19 -21.13 24.69
CA THR A 217 6.22 -22.50 24.17
C THR A 217 7.31 -23.36 24.78
N ALA A 218 8.39 -22.75 25.26
CA ALA A 218 9.47 -23.44 25.94
C ALA A 218 10.11 -22.60 27.05
N LEU A 219 10.60 -23.30 28.08
CA LEU A 219 11.42 -22.76 29.15
C LEU A 219 12.66 -23.64 29.32
N ASP A 220 13.82 -23.02 29.40
CA ASP A 220 15.08 -23.70 29.69
C ASP A 220 15.75 -22.96 30.87
N THR A 221 15.74 -23.63 32.02
CA THR A 221 16.20 -23.11 33.31
C THR A 221 17.30 -24.02 33.88
N PRO A 222 18.02 -23.60 34.93
CA PRO A 222 18.96 -24.49 35.61
C PRO A 222 18.29 -25.71 36.25
N GLU A 223 17.01 -25.61 36.63
CA GLU A 223 16.29 -26.66 37.36
C GLU A 223 15.49 -27.59 36.45
N TYR A 224 15.05 -27.12 35.30
CA TYR A 224 14.22 -27.90 34.36
C TYR A 224 14.22 -27.31 32.95
N ALA A 225 13.88 -28.14 31.96
CA ALA A 225 13.56 -27.70 30.62
C ALA A 225 12.21 -28.26 30.17
N ILE A 226 11.37 -27.40 29.60
CA ILE A 226 10.04 -27.73 29.07
C ILE A 226 9.96 -27.22 27.63
N SER A 227 9.47 -28.03 26.70
CA SER A 227 9.15 -27.57 25.33
C SER A 227 7.87 -28.19 24.78
N THR A 228 7.15 -27.40 24.00
CA THR A 228 5.88 -27.77 23.34
C THR A 228 6.12 -28.08 21.87
N HIS A 229 5.46 -29.11 21.34
CA HIS A 229 5.61 -29.53 19.94
C HIS A 229 4.26 -29.94 19.31
N ILE A 230 3.94 -29.33 18.18
CA ILE A 230 2.90 -29.71 17.21
C ILE A 230 3.59 -29.87 15.85
N ASP A 231 3.09 -30.78 15.03
CA ASP A 231 3.75 -31.19 13.77
C ASP A 231 3.68 -30.12 12.67
N ASP A 232 2.59 -29.37 12.60
CA ASP A 232 2.35 -28.37 11.55
C ASP A 232 1.54 -27.20 12.13
N HIS A 233 1.80 -26.00 11.62
CA HIS A 233 1.07 -24.77 11.95
C HIS A 233 -0.25 -24.69 11.19
N ASP A 234 -0.24 -25.07 9.92
CA ASP A 234 -1.38 -24.97 9.01
C ASP A 234 -2.21 -26.26 9.03
N LEU A 235 -3.28 -26.27 9.82
CA LEU A 235 -4.08 -27.46 10.11
C LEU A 235 -5.48 -27.39 9.49
N VAL A 236 -5.89 -28.42 8.76
CA VAL A 236 -7.23 -28.50 8.17
C VAL A 236 -8.25 -28.87 9.26
N PHE A 237 -9.34 -28.10 9.40
CA PHE A 237 -10.35 -28.42 10.39
C PHE A 237 -11.12 -29.73 10.08
N GLY A 238 -11.79 -30.29 11.07
CA GLY A 238 -12.52 -31.56 10.96
C GLY A 238 -11.66 -32.80 11.25
N PHE A 239 -10.45 -32.59 11.77
CA PHE A 239 -9.52 -33.64 12.20
C PHE A 239 -9.03 -33.39 13.64
N ALA A 240 -8.47 -34.45 14.23
CA ALA A 240 -7.76 -34.39 15.50
C ALA A 240 -6.24 -34.39 15.28
N TYR A 241 -5.53 -33.66 16.14
CA TYR A 241 -4.09 -33.43 16.05
C TYR A 241 -3.43 -33.63 17.41
N LYS A 242 -2.13 -33.91 17.39
CA LYS A 242 -1.35 -34.17 18.60
C LYS A 242 -0.53 -32.95 19.03
N VAL A 243 -0.47 -32.73 20.34
CA VAL A 243 0.50 -31.86 21.01
C VAL A 243 1.36 -32.70 21.95
N ARG A 244 2.66 -32.42 21.98
CA ARG A 244 3.64 -33.13 22.81
C ARG A 244 4.41 -32.16 23.67
N TYR A 245 4.49 -32.43 24.97
CA TYR A 245 5.30 -31.69 25.92
C TYR A 245 6.49 -32.54 26.33
N ARG A 246 7.70 -32.04 26.06
CA ARG A 246 8.95 -32.63 26.56
C ARG A 246 9.31 -31.95 27.86
N ILE A 247 9.57 -32.72 28.90
CA ILE A 247 9.79 -32.21 30.25
C ILE A 247 11.03 -32.90 30.83
N GLU A 248 12.05 -32.12 31.15
CA GLU A 248 13.32 -32.59 31.71
C GLU A 248 13.50 -31.99 33.10
N ASN A 249 13.70 -32.82 34.12
CA ASN A 249 14.06 -32.37 35.47
C ASN A 249 15.59 -32.39 35.63
N ARG A 250 16.19 -31.22 35.80
CA ARG A 250 17.64 -31.05 36.01
C ARG A 250 18.01 -30.79 37.46
N SER A 251 17.02 -30.65 38.33
CA SER A 251 17.23 -30.43 39.76
C SER A 251 17.65 -31.73 40.45
N ALA A 252 18.22 -31.60 41.66
CA ALA A 252 18.54 -32.73 42.51
C ALA A 252 17.31 -33.32 43.24
N SER A 253 16.13 -32.72 43.07
CA SER A 253 14.88 -33.10 43.75
C SER A 253 13.82 -33.57 42.75
N ALA A 254 12.82 -34.32 43.21
CA ALA A 254 11.69 -34.66 42.36
C ALA A 254 10.88 -33.40 42.02
N MET A 255 10.39 -33.30 40.77
CA MET A 255 9.61 -32.18 40.27
C MET A 255 8.16 -32.59 40.07
N THR A 256 7.21 -31.85 40.64
CA THR A 256 5.78 -32.10 40.45
C THR A 256 5.23 -31.18 39.37
N ILE A 257 4.48 -31.74 38.42
CA ILE A 257 3.81 -31.02 37.35
C ILE A 257 2.32 -31.36 37.31
N GLU A 258 1.49 -30.35 37.12
CA GLU A 258 0.09 -30.50 36.72
C GLU A 258 -0.11 -29.75 35.40
N ILE A 259 -0.76 -30.38 34.42
CA ILE A 259 -1.02 -29.84 33.09
C ILE A 259 -2.52 -29.95 32.84
N LYS A 260 -3.16 -28.81 32.55
CA LYS A 260 -4.58 -28.76 32.17
C LYS A 260 -4.74 -28.05 30.84
N GLY A 261 -5.23 -28.77 29.84
CA GLY A 261 -5.64 -28.24 28.54
C GLY A 261 -6.87 -27.34 28.69
N ARG A 262 -7.01 -26.38 27.78
CA ARG A 262 -8.19 -25.51 27.69
C ARG A 262 -8.64 -25.36 26.25
N ASP A 263 -9.94 -25.31 26.08
CA ASP A 263 -10.56 -24.93 24.81
C ASP A 263 -10.25 -23.45 24.51
N ASP A 264 -9.98 -23.16 23.25
CA ASP A 264 -9.76 -21.80 22.76
C ASP A 264 -10.32 -21.68 21.34
N LYS A 265 -11.24 -20.74 21.11
CA LYS A 265 -11.88 -20.49 19.81
C LYS A 265 -12.44 -21.81 19.20
N CYS A 266 -11.87 -22.27 18.10
CA CYS A 266 -12.26 -23.51 17.39
C CYS A 266 -11.53 -24.78 17.88
N ILE A 267 -10.65 -24.67 18.89
CA ILE A 267 -9.89 -25.79 19.42
C ILE A 267 -10.64 -26.40 20.62
N ARG A 268 -10.75 -27.73 20.62
CA ARG A 268 -11.23 -28.52 21.76
C ARG A 268 -10.07 -29.32 22.32
N TYR A 269 -9.70 -29.07 23.57
CA TYR A 269 -8.50 -29.65 24.17
C TYR A 269 -8.65 -29.90 25.67
N ALA A 270 -8.89 -31.17 26.02
CA ALA A 270 -9.22 -31.61 27.38
C ALA A 270 -8.13 -32.50 28.01
N LEU A 271 -6.86 -32.07 27.97
CA LEU A 271 -5.79 -32.75 28.70
C LEU A 271 -5.91 -32.49 30.21
N ASP A 272 -5.78 -33.52 31.04
CA ASP A 272 -5.62 -33.38 32.50
C ASP A 272 -4.60 -34.41 32.99
N VAL A 273 -3.40 -33.96 33.33
CA VAL A 273 -2.27 -34.81 33.71
C VAL A 273 -1.60 -34.25 34.96
N SER A 274 -1.34 -35.12 35.94
CA SER A 274 -0.52 -34.81 37.10
C SER A 274 0.57 -35.86 37.22
N GLN A 275 1.83 -35.42 37.32
CA GLN A 275 2.97 -36.32 37.36
C GLN A 275 4.08 -35.80 38.27
N THR A 276 4.84 -36.72 38.86
CA THR A 276 6.09 -36.43 39.57
C THR A 276 7.24 -37.01 38.76
N ILE A 277 8.24 -36.19 38.44
CA ILE A 277 9.39 -36.53 37.60
C ILE A 277 10.64 -36.65 38.47
N ALA A 278 11.34 -37.78 38.40
CA ALA A 278 12.52 -38.01 39.21
C ALA A 278 13.71 -37.09 38.83
N PRO A 279 14.69 -36.88 39.72
CA PRO A 279 15.90 -36.13 39.39
C PRO A 279 16.61 -36.69 38.15
N GLY A 280 16.94 -35.83 37.18
CA GLY A 280 17.63 -36.20 35.94
C GLY A 280 16.76 -36.90 34.89
N GLU A 281 15.46 -37.11 35.15
CA GLU A 281 14.55 -37.80 34.24
C GLU A 281 13.99 -36.86 33.15
N THR A 282 13.75 -37.41 31.95
CA THR A 282 13.01 -36.74 30.87
C THR A 282 11.75 -37.54 30.54
N VAL A 283 10.61 -36.85 30.50
CA VAL A 283 9.29 -37.42 30.19
C VAL A 283 8.68 -36.72 28.98
N MET A 284 7.91 -37.47 28.19
CA MET A 284 7.05 -36.95 27.12
C MET A 284 5.59 -37.13 27.52
N VAL A 285 4.83 -36.03 27.58
CA VAL A 285 3.38 -36.06 27.76
C VAL A 285 2.73 -35.74 26.41
N GLU A 286 1.86 -36.63 25.92
CA GLU A 286 1.09 -36.41 24.69
C GLU A 286 -0.35 -36.02 25.03
N GLY A 287 -0.88 -35.03 24.31
CA GLY A 287 -2.30 -34.68 24.30
C GLY A 287 -2.84 -34.65 22.87
N GLU A 288 -4.15 -34.75 22.74
CA GLU A 288 -4.87 -34.69 21.46
C GLU A 288 -5.90 -33.55 21.52
N PHE A 289 -5.99 -32.76 20.44
CA PHE A 289 -6.95 -31.67 20.30
C PHE A 289 -7.69 -31.76 18.97
N GLU A 290 -8.96 -31.34 18.96
CA GLU A 290 -9.82 -31.34 17.77
C GLU A 290 -10.05 -29.91 17.26
N LEU A 291 -10.20 -29.78 15.94
CA LEU A 291 -10.51 -28.51 15.27
C LEU A 291 -11.93 -28.49 14.73
N ASP A 292 -12.77 -27.66 15.35
CA ASP A 292 -14.09 -27.33 14.82
C ASP A 292 -13.97 -26.52 13.52
N PRO A 293 -14.95 -26.62 12.59
CA PRO A 293 -14.97 -25.82 11.38
C PRO A 293 -14.91 -24.31 11.65
N VAL A 294 -14.07 -23.61 10.89
CA VAL A 294 -14.01 -22.13 10.88
C VAL A 294 -14.88 -21.56 9.76
N LEU A 295 -15.40 -20.35 9.98
CA LEU A 295 -16.28 -19.66 9.01
C LEU A 295 -15.55 -18.65 8.13
N GLU A 296 -14.38 -18.18 8.57
CA GLU A 296 -13.56 -17.20 7.86
C GLU A 296 -12.08 -17.61 7.91
N GLU A 297 -11.28 -17.13 6.97
CA GLU A 297 -9.83 -17.36 6.97
C GLU A 297 -9.18 -16.69 8.18
N GLN A 298 -8.13 -17.32 8.74
CA GLN A 298 -7.38 -16.75 9.84
C GLN A 298 -6.66 -15.46 9.41
N ASN A 299 -6.67 -14.45 10.27
CA ASN A 299 -6.01 -13.18 10.03
C ASN A 299 -4.63 -13.15 10.68
N ASP A 300 -3.57 -13.07 9.88
CA ASP A 300 -2.17 -13.11 10.32
C ASP A 300 -1.76 -11.93 11.24
N LYS A 301 -2.58 -10.87 11.29
CA LYS A 301 -2.35 -9.71 12.19
C LYS A 301 -2.89 -9.95 13.60
N LYS A 302 -3.69 -10.99 13.80
CA LYS A 302 -4.37 -11.30 15.07
C LYS A 302 -3.77 -12.51 15.75
N THR A 303 -4.05 -12.66 17.03
CA THR A 303 -3.75 -13.87 17.79
C THR A 303 -4.58 -15.02 17.23
N HIS A 304 -3.91 -16.07 16.81
CA HIS A 304 -4.52 -17.28 16.28
C HIS A 304 -5.23 -18.09 17.37
N PRO A 305 -6.06 -19.08 17.02
CA PRO A 305 -6.46 -20.14 17.94
C PRO A 305 -5.25 -20.82 18.54
N VAL A 306 -5.24 -20.98 19.87
CA VAL A 306 -4.09 -21.52 20.59
C VAL A 306 -4.37 -22.87 21.23
N VAL A 307 -3.44 -23.82 21.06
CA VAL A 307 -3.40 -25.00 21.92
C VAL A 307 -2.85 -24.54 23.27
N MET A 308 -3.76 -24.33 24.21
CA MET A 308 -3.49 -23.70 25.50
C MET A 308 -3.42 -24.75 26.62
N SER A 309 -2.39 -24.63 27.47
CA SER A 309 -2.30 -25.41 28.70
C SER A 309 -1.87 -24.56 29.89
N THR A 310 -2.55 -24.73 31.02
CA THR A 310 -2.16 -24.14 32.31
C THR A 310 -1.41 -25.15 33.15
N TRP A 311 -0.34 -24.69 33.78
CA TRP A 311 0.63 -25.51 34.48
C TRP A 311 0.79 -25.11 35.95
N ALA A 312 1.04 -26.10 36.81
CA ALA A 312 1.61 -25.91 38.13
C ALA A 312 2.95 -26.66 38.21
N ILE A 313 4.07 -25.94 38.18
CA ILE A 313 5.42 -26.48 38.26
C ILE A 313 5.91 -26.29 39.70
N ASN A 314 6.02 -27.36 40.48
CA ASN A 314 6.29 -27.29 41.92
C ASN A 314 5.34 -26.32 42.65
N GLY A 315 4.07 -26.28 42.24
CA GLY A 315 3.04 -25.38 42.77
C GLY A 315 3.05 -23.95 42.23
N LYS A 316 4.02 -23.57 41.38
CA LYS A 316 4.08 -22.24 40.75
C LYS A 316 3.40 -22.24 39.38
N ARG A 317 2.61 -21.20 39.10
CA ARG A 317 1.82 -21.14 37.85
C ARG A 317 2.66 -20.77 36.64
N ALA A 318 2.35 -21.41 35.51
CA ALA A 318 2.80 -21.05 34.18
C ALA A 318 1.70 -21.34 33.15
N GLU A 319 1.78 -20.72 31.98
CA GLU A 319 0.88 -20.95 30.86
C GLU A 319 1.71 -21.17 29.60
N PHE A 320 1.40 -22.23 28.86
CA PHE A 320 2.00 -22.50 27.56
C PHE A 320 0.92 -22.39 26.48
N ARG A 321 1.24 -21.68 25.40
CA ARG A 321 0.33 -21.41 24.29
C ARG A 321 1.09 -21.55 23.00
N MET A 322 0.56 -22.34 22.06
CA MET A 322 1.09 -22.40 20.71
C MET A 322 -0.04 -22.16 19.71
N GLY A 323 0.10 -21.12 18.88
CA GLY A 323 -0.92 -20.73 17.90
C GLY A 323 -0.86 -21.62 16.67
N ILE A 324 -2.02 -22.01 16.16
CA ILE A 324 -2.15 -22.74 14.89
C ILE A 324 -2.96 -21.92 13.90
N ALA A 325 -2.82 -22.16 12.61
CA ALA A 325 -3.67 -21.58 11.59
C ALA A 325 -4.67 -22.63 11.07
N PRO A 326 -5.93 -22.64 11.56
CA PRO A 326 -6.96 -23.48 10.96
C PRO A 326 -7.21 -23.08 9.51
N LYS A 327 -7.20 -24.07 8.61
CA LYS A 327 -7.41 -23.90 7.18
C LYS A 327 -8.69 -24.62 6.75
N PHE A 328 -9.39 -24.03 5.78
CA PHE A 328 -10.41 -24.75 5.01
C PHE A 328 -9.79 -25.94 4.28
N PRO A 329 -10.50 -27.06 4.06
CA PRO A 329 -10.02 -28.14 3.20
C PRO A 329 -9.59 -27.66 1.80
N VAL A 330 -10.40 -26.78 1.21
CA VAL A 330 -10.04 -25.98 0.03
C VAL A 330 -10.48 -24.54 0.23
N LYS A 331 -9.60 -23.59 -0.04
CA LYS A 331 -9.96 -22.17 -0.12
C LYS A 331 -10.48 -21.88 -1.51
N MET A 332 -11.60 -21.18 -1.60
CA MET A 332 -12.30 -20.92 -2.86
C MET A 332 -12.62 -19.44 -3.00
N LYS A 333 -12.26 -18.84 -4.13
CA LYS A 333 -12.55 -17.44 -4.45
C LYS A 333 -13.01 -17.30 -5.89
N THR A 334 -14.09 -16.57 -6.09
CA THR A 334 -14.65 -16.23 -7.40
C THR A 334 -13.90 -15.06 -8.02
N ALA A 335 -13.58 -15.16 -9.30
CA ALA A 335 -12.90 -14.13 -10.08
C ALA A 335 -13.59 -13.94 -11.44
N LEU A 336 -13.92 -12.69 -11.77
CA LEU A 336 -14.40 -12.31 -13.09
C LEU A 336 -13.24 -11.74 -13.91
N GLN A 337 -13.19 -12.08 -15.20
CA GLN A 337 -12.27 -11.43 -16.12
C GLN A 337 -12.62 -9.95 -16.27
N ALA A 338 -11.61 -9.10 -16.39
CA ALA A 338 -11.81 -7.68 -16.65
C ALA A 338 -12.58 -7.46 -17.97
N GLY A 339 -13.63 -6.64 -17.92
CA GLY A 339 -14.48 -6.35 -19.07
C GLY A 339 -15.92 -6.05 -18.68
N GLY A 340 -16.69 -5.46 -19.59
CA GLY A 340 -18.12 -5.23 -19.38
C GLY A 340 -18.93 -6.53 -19.48
N LEU A 341 -19.89 -6.72 -18.58
CA LEU A 341 -20.86 -7.81 -18.65
C LEU A 341 -22.16 -7.32 -19.30
N TYR A 342 -22.74 -8.16 -20.16
CA TYR A 342 -23.95 -7.81 -20.92
C TYR A 342 -24.99 -8.94 -20.84
N PRO A 343 -26.25 -8.65 -20.47
CA PRO A 343 -27.32 -9.64 -20.47
C PRO A 343 -27.46 -10.33 -21.83
N GLY A 344 -27.63 -11.65 -21.82
CA GLY A 344 -27.76 -12.48 -23.02
C GLY A 344 -26.45 -12.83 -23.72
N ILE A 345 -25.31 -12.26 -23.31
CA ILE A 345 -23.99 -12.62 -23.85
C ILE A 345 -23.32 -13.66 -22.95
N PRO A 346 -22.80 -14.78 -23.51
CA PRO A 346 -22.02 -15.74 -22.73
C PRO A 346 -20.78 -15.10 -22.10
N ALA A 347 -20.49 -15.47 -20.86
CA ALA A 347 -19.34 -15.01 -20.09
C ALA A 347 -18.73 -16.17 -19.29
N LYS A 348 -17.57 -15.94 -18.69
CA LYS A 348 -16.87 -16.92 -17.86
C LYS A 348 -16.60 -16.34 -16.48
N LEU A 349 -16.98 -17.10 -15.46
CA LEU A 349 -16.53 -16.92 -14.08
C LEU A 349 -15.40 -17.91 -13.83
N TYR A 350 -14.39 -17.54 -13.05
CA TYR A 350 -13.36 -18.47 -12.58
C TYR A 350 -13.50 -18.69 -11.08
N LEU A 351 -13.34 -19.94 -10.64
CA LEU A 351 -13.21 -20.30 -9.24
C LEU A 351 -11.73 -20.62 -8.97
N ASN A 352 -11.02 -19.68 -8.37
CA ASN A 352 -9.68 -19.92 -7.84
C ASN A 352 -9.80 -20.81 -6.61
N VAL A 353 -9.05 -21.91 -6.60
CA VAL A 353 -9.06 -22.91 -5.54
C VAL A 353 -7.64 -23.20 -5.05
N GLU A 354 -7.49 -23.38 -3.75
CA GLU A 354 -6.22 -23.73 -3.09
C GLU A 354 -6.45 -24.90 -2.14
N ASN A 355 -5.80 -26.04 -2.42
CA ASN A 355 -5.90 -27.25 -1.61
C ASN A 355 -4.99 -27.15 -0.40
N HIS A 356 -5.52 -27.21 0.82
CA HIS A 356 -4.70 -27.13 2.03
C HIS A 356 -4.27 -28.49 2.59
N PHE A 357 -4.71 -29.60 2.01
CA PHE A 357 -4.20 -30.92 2.36
C PHE A 357 -2.74 -31.10 1.90
N ALA A 358 -2.00 -31.89 2.68
CA ALA A 358 -0.68 -32.39 2.29
C ALA A 358 -0.73 -33.54 1.26
N ALA A 359 -1.92 -33.84 0.73
CA ALA A 359 -2.17 -34.84 -0.29
C ALA A 359 -3.05 -34.25 -1.41
N GLU A 360 -3.02 -34.86 -2.59
CA GLU A 360 -4.00 -34.58 -3.64
C GLU A 360 -5.42 -34.84 -3.12
N ALA A 361 -6.37 -34.00 -3.54
CA ALA A 361 -7.76 -34.11 -3.13
C ALA A 361 -8.71 -33.82 -4.29
N GLU A 362 -9.81 -34.59 -4.34
CA GLU A 362 -10.96 -34.32 -5.20
C GLU A 362 -11.98 -33.48 -4.44
N PHE A 363 -12.52 -32.46 -5.11
CA PHE A 363 -13.53 -31.55 -4.57
C PHE A 363 -14.76 -31.54 -5.47
N SER A 364 -15.94 -31.45 -4.86
CA SER A 364 -17.20 -31.35 -5.59
C SER A 364 -18.28 -30.55 -4.85
N PHE A 365 -19.08 -29.81 -5.62
CA PHE A 365 -20.27 -29.07 -5.17
C PHE A 365 -21.18 -28.74 -6.37
N ASP A 366 -22.38 -28.21 -6.12
CA ASP A 366 -23.29 -27.73 -7.16
C ASP A 366 -23.50 -26.20 -7.07
N TRP A 367 -23.47 -25.51 -8.21
CA TRP A 367 -23.86 -24.11 -8.29
C TRP A 367 -25.37 -23.95 -7.98
N PRO A 368 -25.76 -22.93 -7.20
CA PRO A 368 -27.16 -22.66 -6.88
C PRO A 368 -27.93 -22.18 -8.12
N GLU A 369 -29.23 -22.49 -8.18
CA GLU A 369 -30.16 -21.91 -9.17
C GLU A 369 -30.41 -20.44 -8.83
N THR A 370 -30.38 -19.57 -9.85
CA THR A 370 -30.63 -18.13 -9.65
C THR A 370 -31.30 -17.53 -10.89
N ASP A 371 -32.02 -16.42 -10.70
CA ASP A 371 -32.59 -15.63 -11.80
C ASP A 371 -31.56 -14.65 -12.43
N ILE A 372 -30.35 -14.59 -11.88
CA ILE A 372 -29.28 -13.67 -12.29
C ILE A 372 -28.44 -14.29 -13.42
N VAL A 373 -28.11 -15.58 -13.30
CA VAL A 373 -27.27 -16.30 -14.26
C VAL A 373 -27.87 -17.64 -14.66
N GLU A 374 -27.59 -18.04 -15.90
CA GLU A 374 -27.79 -19.39 -16.41
C GLU A 374 -26.44 -20.09 -16.54
N TRP A 375 -26.19 -21.09 -15.70
CA TRP A 375 -24.96 -21.88 -15.73
C TRP A 375 -24.97 -22.87 -16.91
N ALA A 376 -23.83 -23.03 -17.58
CA ALA A 376 -23.68 -24.05 -18.61
C ALA A 376 -23.67 -25.48 -18.01
N ASP A 377 -22.96 -25.66 -16.90
CA ASP A 377 -23.01 -26.85 -16.05
C ASP A 377 -23.08 -26.39 -14.60
N ARG A 378 -23.95 -27.03 -13.82
CA ARG A 378 -24.12 -26.72 -12.40
C ARG A 378 -23.22 -27.56 -11.52
N THR A 379 -22.91 -28.79 -11.92
CA THR A 379 -22.10 -29.69 -11.09
C THR A 379 -20.64 -29.41 -11.33
N VAL A 380 -19.92 -29.05 -10.27
CA VAL A 380 -18.49 -28.74 -10.32
C VAL A 380 -17.72 -29.87 -9.67
N ARG A 381 -16.74 -30.42 -10.38
CA ARG A 381 -15.79 -31.41 -9.88
C ARG A 381 -14.39 -31.10 -10.37
N PHE A 382 -13.42 -31.16 -9.48
CA PHE A 382 -12.02 -30.88 -9.80
C PHE A 382 -11.07 -31.58 -8.83
N ILE A 383 -9.85 -31.85 -9.30
CA ILE A 383 -8.77 -32.46 -8.52
C ILE A 383 -7.64 -31.44 -8.44
N VAL A 384 -7.09 -31.23 -7.24
CA VAL A 384 -5.98 -30.30 -7.02
C VAL A 384 -4.85 -31.03 -6.31
N PRO A 385 -3.59 -30.89 -6.77
CA PRO A 385 -2.42 -31.46 -6.09
C PRO A 385 -2.30 -30.99 -4.62
N ALA A 386 -1.53 -31.74 -3.83
CA ALA A 386 -1.18 -31.37 -2.46
C ALA A 386 -0.63 -29.93 -2.38
N LYS A 387 -1.21 -29.08 -1.51
CA LYS A 387 -0.82 -27.66 -1.38
C LYS A 387 -0.85 -26.88 -2.71
N GLY A 388 -1.59 -27.37 -3.71
CA GLY A 388 -1.65 -26.81 -5.05
C GLY A 388 -2.78 -25.80 -5.23
N LYS A 389 -2.67 -25.00 -6.29
CA LYS A 389 -3.68 -24.00 -6.70
C LYS A 389 -4.18 -24.31 -8.11
N ALA A 390 -5.44 -23.96 -8.39
CA ALA A 390 -6.03 -24.07 -9.72
C ALA A 390 -7.13 -23.02 -9.94
N ALA A 391 -7.42 -22.69 -11.20
CA ALA A 391 -8.54 -21.85 -11.59
C ALA A 391 -9.55 -22.68 -12.40
N ILE A 392 -10.73 -22.90 -11.85
CA ILE A 392 -11.78 -23.72 -12.46
C ILE A 392 -12.74 -22.81 -13.24
N PRO A 393 -12.83 -22.92 -14.59
CA PRO A 393 -13.74 -22.10 -15.36
C PRO A 393 -15.19 -22.56 -15.20
N ALA A 394 -16.09 -21.61 -14.98
CA ALA A 394 -17.53 -21.79 -14.91
C ALA A 394 -18.22 -20.89 -15.95
N PRO A 395 -18.49 -21.41 -17.17
CA PRO A 395 -19.21 -20.67 -18.19
C PRO A 395 -20.66 -20.40 -17.78
N PHE A 396 -21.14 -19.19 -18.03
CA PHE A 396 -22.52 -18.78 -17.72
C PHE A 396 -23.06 -17.78 -18.75
N ARG A 397 -24.37 -17.60 -18.76
CA ARG A 397 -25.05 -16.52 -19.50
C ARG A 397 -25.72 -15.59 -18.51
N LEU A 398 -25.40 -14.30 -18.60
CA LEU A 398 -26.02 -13.30 -17.72
C LEU A 398 -27.48 -13.08 -18.11
N ARG A 399 -28.42 -13.23 -17.16
CA ARG A 399 -29.84 -12.89 -17.36
C ARG A 399 -30.13 -11.46 -16.92
N SER A 400 -29.61 -11.07 -15.76
CA SER A 400 -29.77 -9.72 -15.19
C SER A 400 -28.55 -9.37 -14.34
N TYR A 401 -28.30 -8.06 -14.14
CA TYR A 401 -27.27 -7.61 -13.21
C TYR A 401 -27.67 -7.91 -11.75
N GLY A 402 -26.70 -8.25 -10.92
CA GLY A 402 -26.98 -8.63 -9.55
C GLY A 402 -25.75 -9.03 -8.74
N LEU A 403 -25.99 -9.43 -7.50
CA LEU A 403 -24.99 -10.02 -6.61
C LEU A 403 -25.32 -11.50 -6.42
N LEU A 404 -24.45 -12.38 -6.88
CA LEU A 404 -24.49 -13.79 -6.48
C LEU A 404 -23.80 -13.87 -5.12
N SER A 405 -24.49 -14.31 -4.07
CA SER A 405 -23.92 -14.51 -2.73
C SER A 405 -24.63 -15.67 -2.06
N HIS A 406 -24.00 -16.85 -2.08
CA HIS A 406 -24.61 -18.09 -1.63
C HIS A 406 -23.61 -18.94 -0.84
N GLU A 407 -24.12 -19.73 0.09
CA GLU A 407 -23.36 -20.81 0.71
C GLU A 407 -23.52 -22.10 -0.12
N VAL A 408 -22.41 -22.79 -0.36
CA VAL A 408 -22.38 -24.08 -1.04
C VAL A 408 -21.77 -25.12 -0.10
N GLU A 409 -22.37 -26.31 -0.09
CA GLU A 409 -21.80 -27.47 0.61
C GLU A 409 -20.77 -28.14 -0.29
N VAL A 410 -19.53 -28.22 0.19
CA VAL A 410 -18.40 -28.79 -0.55
C VAL A 410 -18.02 -30.12 0.06
N THR A 411 -17.92 -31.14 -0.79
CA THR A 411 -17.34 -32.43 -0.44
C THR A 411 -15.86 -32.44 -0.84
N ALA A 412 -14.98 -32.73 0.11
CA ALA A 412 -13.55 -32.94 -0.10
C ALA A 412 -13.17 -34.40 0.18
N VAL A 413 -12.43 -35.01 -0.74
CA VAL A 413 -11.92 -36.39 -0.64
C VAL A 413 -10.40 -36.39 -0.83
N PRO A 414 -9.63 -36.16 0.25
CA PRO A 414 -8.17 -36.27 0.22
C PRO A 414 -7.71 -37.73 0.03
N ALA A 415 -6.66 -37.93 -0.77
CA ALA A 415 -6.11 -39.25 -1.05
C ALA A 415 -5.66 -39.97 0.23
N GLY A 416 -6.20 -41.17 0.47
CA GLY A 416 -5.84 -42.00 1.63
C GLY A 416 -6.40 -41.53 2.97
N GLN A 417 -7.25 -40.51 3.00
CA GLN A 417 -7.86 -39.95 4.20
C GLN A 417 -9.40 -39.98 4.14
N LYS A 418 -10.07 -39.66 5.25
CA LYS A 418 -11.54 -39.67 5.31
C LYS A 418 -12.14 -38.47 4.54
N LYS A 419 -13.33 -38.68 3.98
CA LYS A 419 -14.16 -37.61 3.39
C LYS A 419 -14.47 -36.55 4.46
N VAL A 420 -14.36 -35.28 4.08
CA VAL A 420 -14.80 -34.13 4.89
C VAL A 420 -15.82 -33.33 4.09
N THR A 421 -16.84 -32.79 4.77
CA THR A 421 -17.86 -31.92 4.18
C THR A 421 -17.88 -30.61 4.95
N PHE A 422 -17.96 -29.49 4.25
CA PHE A 422 -17.96 -28.17 4.86
C PHE A 422 -18.72 -27.16 4.00
N SER A 423 -19.19 -26.07 4.61
CA SER A 423 -19.83 -24.96 3.89
C SER A 423 -18.79 -23.93 3.46
N SER A 424 -18.95 -23.39 2.25
CA SER A 424 -18.14 -22.27 1.76
C SER A 424 -19.04 -21.21 1.17
N LYS A 425 -18.77 -19.94 1.49
CA LYS A 425 -19.52 -18.80 0.97
C LYS A 425 -18.85 -18.28 -0.30
N LEU A 426 -19.58 -18.32 -1.41
CA LEU A 426 -19.15 -17.78 -2.69
C LEU A 426 -19.93 -16.52 -3.02
N SER A 427 -19.23 -15.46 -3.40
CA SER A 427 -19.88 -14.20 -3.78
C SER A 427 -19.21 -13.52 -4.96
N VAL A 428 -20.01 -13.04 -5.91
CA VAL A 428 -19.51 -12.28 -7.05
C VAL A 428 -20.51 -11.21 -7.47
N LEU A 429 -19.99 -9.98 -7.66
CA LEU A 429 -20.77 -8.83 -8.10
C LEU A 429 -20.80 -8.78 -9.64
N LEU A 430 -21.96 -9.01 -10.23
CA LEU A 430 -22.19 -8.94 -11.68
C LEU A 430 -22.76 -7.55 -12.02
N LYS A 431 -21.87 -6.56 -12.17
CA LYS A 431 -22.23 -5.14 -12.35
C LYS A 431 -22.31 -4.71 -13.82
N GLY A 432 -23.20 -3.76 -14.09
CA GLY A 432 -23.30 -3.03 -15.35
C GLY A 432 -23.63 -1.55 -15.12
N THR A 433 -24.36 -0.94 -16.07
CA THR A 433 -24.78 0.47 -15.99
C THR A 433 -26.18 0.67 -15.41
N GLN A 434 -26.85 -0.43 -15.02
CA GLN A 434 -28.24 -0.44 -14.56
C GLN A 434 -28.43 -1.43 -13.40
N GLY A 435 -29.57 -1.32 -12.72
CA GLY A 435 -29.99 -2.23 -11.65
C GLY A 435 -29.90 -1.60 -10.27
N ARG A 436 -30.61 -2.21 -9.32
CA ARG A 436 -30.65 -1.79 -7.92
C ARG A 436 -30.70 -3.03 -7.02
N TYR A 437 -29.60 -3.30 -6.35
CA TYR A 437 -29.39 -4.53 -5.58
C TYR A 437 -28.23 -4.33 -4.61
N GLY A 438 -28.00 -5.27 -3.70
CA GLY A 438 -26.85 -5.22 -2.80
C GLY A 438 -26.85 -6.35 -1.78
N GLY A 439 -25.76 -6.47 -1.04
CA GLY A 439 -25.56 -7.54 -0.06
C GLY A 439 -24.08 -7.71 0.28
N GLN A 440 -23.75 -8.83 0.92
CA GLN A 440 -22.37 -9.17 1.25
C GLN A 440 -21.64 -9.71 0.02
N ASN A 441 -20.49 -9.11 -0.31
CA ASN A 441 -19.56 -9.56 -1.34
C ASN A 441 -18.17 -9.71 -0.71
N GLY A 442 -17.78 -10.92 -0.33
CA GLY A 442 -16.49 -11.19 0.32
C GLY A 442 -16.34 -10.45 1.66
N ASP A 443 -15.32 -9.60 1.72
CA ASP A 443 -14.92 -8.78 2.87
C ASP A 443 -15.65 -7.42 2.94
N GLN A 444 -16.65 -7.20 2.08
CA GLN A 444 -17.37 -5.93 1.99
C GLN A 444 -18.88 -6.11 1.84
N TRP A 445 -19.61 -5.07 2.21
CA TRP A 445 -21.02 -4.87 1.90
C TRP A 445 -21.14 -3.93 0.73
N VAL A 446 -22.00 -4.24 -0.24
CA VAL A 446 -22.14 -3.45 -1.47
C VAL A 446 -23.60 -3.10 -1.71
N ALA A 447 -23.87 -1.82 -1.96
CA ALA A 447 -25.17 -1.31 -2.40
C ALA A 447 -25.01 -0.68 -3.79
N VAL A 448 -25.69 -1.23 -4.80
CA VAL A 448 -25.63 -0.79 -6.20
C VAL A 448 -26.88 -0.03 -6.58
N ASN A 449 -26.70 1.07 -7.31
CA ASN A 449 -27.79 1.83 -7.92
C ASN A 449 -27.34 2.43 -9.26
N GLY A 450 -27.84 1.87 -10.38
CA GLY A 450 -27.41 2.24 -11.72
C GLY A 450 -25.96 1.82 -11.99
N ALA A 451 -25.16 2.75 -12.50
CA ALA A 451 -23.73 2.55 -12.72
C ALA A 451 -22.88 2.69 -11.44
N PHE A 452 -23.46 3.21 -10.36
CA PHE A 452 -22.73 3.51 -9.13
C PHE A 452 -22.88 2.38 -8.11
N SER A 453 -21.85 2.21 -7.29
CA SER A 453 -21.89 1.31 -6.14
C SER A 453 -21.26 1.95 -4.92
N LEU A 454 -21.90 1.79 -3.77
CA LEU A 454 -21.39 2.14 -2.45
C LEU A 454 -20.89 0.85 -1.80
N HIS A 455 -19.69 0.90 -1.26
CA HIS A 455 -19.00 -0.22 -0.66
C HIS A 455 -18.69 0.12 0.80
N MET A 456 -18.78 -0.86 1.70
CA MET A 456 -18.37 -0.76 3.10
C MET A 456 -17.52 -1.97 3.47
N ASN A 457 -16.28 -1.75 3.90
CA ASN A 457 -15.39 -2.82 4.36
C ASN A 457 -15.88 -3.41 5.70
N LYS A 458 -15.94 -4.74 5.82
CA LYS A 458 -16.35 -5.43 7.05
C LYS A 458 -15.34 -5.31 8.19
N LEU A 459 -14.06 -5.15 7.88
CA LEU A 459 -12.97 -5.17 8.85
C LEU A 459 -12.75 -3.82 9.51
N ASP A 460 -12.92 -2.72 8.76
CA ASP A 460 -12.61 -1.38 9.26
C ASP A 460 -13.74 -0.35 9.11
N ASN A 461 -14.89 -0.78 8.60
CA ASN A 461 -16.10 0.02 8.41
C ASN A 461 -15.89 1.25 7.50
N ASN A 462 -14.78 1.36 6.77
CA ASN A 462 -14.59 2.41 5.78
C ASN A 462 -15.55 2.19 4.60
N MET A 463 -16.17 3.27 4.14
CA MET A 463 -17.04 3.26 2.96
C MET A 463 -16.43 4.06 1.81
N TRP A 464 -16.68 3.64 0.58
CA TRP A 464 -16.30 4.38 -0.62
C TRP A 464 -17.33 4.18 -1.74
N ILE A 465 -17.25 4.99 -2.78
CA ILE A 465 -18.16 4.93 -3.92
C ILE A 465 -17.36 4.69 -5.20
N GLU A 466 -17.90 3.86 -6.07
CA GLU A 466 -17.30 3.49 -7.34
C GLU A 466 -18.20 3.79 -8.54
N TYR A 467 -17.55 4.20 -9.62
CA TYR A 467 -18.07 4.23 -10.98
C TYR A 467 -17.12 3.43 -11.90
N PRO A 468 -17.60 2.72 -12.94
CA PRO A 468 -16.73 1.98 -13.87
C PRO A 468 -15.58 2.85 -14.41
N GLY A 469 -14.34 2.46 -14.13
CA GLY A 469 -13.12 3.17 -14.55
C GLY A 469 -12.72 4.38 -13.69
N SER A 470 -13.43 4.70 -12.59
CA SER A 470 -13.00 5.75 -11.64
C SER A 470 -11.97 5.23 -10.64
N ARG A 471 -10.99 6.06 -10.26
CA ARG A 471 -10.09 5.78 -9.12
C ARG A 471 -10.69 6.29 -7.81
N HIS A 472 -10.34 5.64 -6.69
CA HIS A 472 -10.86 5.97 -5.36
C HIS A 472 -10.25 7.26 -4.80
N ASN A 473 -11.03 8.33 -4.79
CA ASN A 473 -10.62 9.67 -4.31
C ASN A 473 -11.34 10.11 -3.02
N PHE A 474 -12.17 9.22 -2.47
CA PHE A 474 -12.99 9.47 -1.30
C PHE A 474 -13.13 8.20 -0.45
N TRP A 475 -13.06 8.38 0.87
CA TRP A 475 -13.51 7.38 1.83
C TRP A 475 -14.22 8.05 2.99
N TRP A 476 -15.28 7.40 3.47
CA TRP A 476 -16.02 7.75 4.67
C TRP A 476 -15.62 6.80 5.79
N ASN A 477 -15.18 7.34 6.92
CA ASN A 477 -14.62 6.56 8.01
C ASN A 477 -15.68 6.23 9.07
N TYR A 478 -15.36 5.30 9.96
CA TYR A 478 -16.25 4.92 11.08
C TYR A 478 -16.54 6.11 12.02
N PRO A 479 -17.72 6.14 12.66
CA PRO A 479 -18.08 7.17 13.63
C PRO A 479 -17.26 7.04 14.93
N LYS A 480 -16.97 8.15 15.61
CA LYS A 480 -16.27 8.17 16.91
C LYS A 480 -17.08 8.93 17.94
N LEU A 481 -17.40 8.28 19.06
CA LEU A 481 -18.30 8.82 20.09
C LEU A 481 -17.53 9.38 21.29
N GLY A 482 -18.08 10.42 21.91
CA GLY A 482 -17.62 10.99 23.18
C GLY A 482 -16.39 11.90 23.08
N LYS A 483 -15.86 12.31 24.24
CA LYS A 483 -14.61 13.08 24.36
C LYS A 483 -13.81 12.54 25.56
N PRO A 484 -12.58 12.03 25.39
CA PRO A 484 -11.87 11.83 24.12
C PRO A 484 -12.64 10.91 23.16
N PHE A 485 -12.48 11.12 21.85
CA PHE A 485 -13.24 10.39 20.84
C PHE A 485 -12.80 8.92 20.78
N SER A 486 -13.72 8.01 21.08
CA SER A 486 -13.47 6.57 21.05
C SER A 486 -13.17 6.06 19.63
N GLN A 487 -12.21 5.15 19.52
CA GLN A 487 -11.91 4.41 18.28
C GLN A 487 -12.52 3.01 18.27
N GLU A 488 -13.49 2.72 19.15
CA GLU A 488 -14.08 1.37 19.29
C GLU A 488 -14.65 0.83 17.98
N PHE A 489 -15.21 1.68 17.11
CA PHE A 489 -15.80 1.28 15.83
C PHE A 489 -14.78 1.14 14.70
N SER A 490 -13.49 1.32 14.98
CA SER A 490 -12.44 1.23 13.96
C SER A 490 -12.27 -0.15 13.35
N LYS A 491 -12.56 -1.18 14.14
CA LYS A 491 -12.48 -2.60 13.74
C LYS A 491 -13.65 -3.44 14.26
N LYS A 492 -14.58 -2.82 15.00
CA LYS A 492 -15.77 -3.52 15.51
C LYS A 492 -16.74 -3.74 14.37
N GLN A 493 -17.03 -5.01 14.09
CA GLN A 493 -18.01 -5.36 13.06
C GLN A 493 -19.40 -4.86 13.47
N ALA A 494 -20.17 -4.43 12.47
CA ALA A 494 -21.57 -4.09 12.66
C ALA A 494 -22.35 -5.32 13.15
N THR A 495 -23.18 -5.16 14.17
CA THR A 495 -24.06 -6.22 14.67
C THR A 495 -25.15 -6.57 13.65
N GLU A 496 -25.53 -5.60 12.82
CA GLU A 496 -26.48 -5.79 11.74
C GLU A 496 -26.15 -4.86 10.57
N VAL A 497 -26.27 -5.36 9.34
CA VAL A 497 -26.19 -4.53 8.12
C VAL A 497 -27.43 -4.78 7.26
N LYS A 498 -28.13 -3.70 6.88
CA LYS A 498 -29.32 -3.74 6.03
C LYS A 498 -29.06 -3.01 4.72
N ILE A 499 -29.46 -3.64 3.61
CA ILE A 499 -29.39 -3.03 2.28
C ILE A 499 -30.74 -3.15 1.61
N TYR A 500 -31.37 -2.02 1.29
CA TYR A 500 -32.73 -1.98 0.77
C TYR A 500 -32.98 -0.74 -0.10
N ALA A 501 -34.03 -0.79 -0.92
CA ALA A 501 -34.45 0.34 -1.74
C ALA A 501 -35.35 1.30 -0.95
N GLU A 502 -35.09 2.60 -1.04
CA GLU A 502 -35.94 3.66 -0.48
C GLU A 502 -36.09 4.79 -1.50
N GLY A 503 -37.30 4.97 -2.05
CA GLY A 503 -37.53 5.90 -3.16
C GLY A 503 -36.63 5.59 -4.37
N GLU A 504 -35.85 6.59 -4.81
CA GLU A 504 -34.88 6.47 -5.90
C GLU A 504 -33.47 6.06 -5.42
N SER A 505 -33.29 5.86 -4.11
CA SER A 505 -32.00 5.51 -3.50
C SER A 505 -31.89 4.02 -3.16
N GLN A 506 -30.66 3.54 -3.11
CA GLN A 506 -30.29 2.29 -2.45
C GLN A 506 -29.62 2.64 -1.12
N VAL A 507 -30.16 2.14 -0.02
CA VAL A 507 -29.72 2.46 1.35
C VAL A 507 -28.86 1.32 1.88
N LEU A 508 -27.76 1.67 2.56
CA LEU A 508 -26.94 0.79 3.38
C LEU A 508 -26.96 1.31 4.82
N GLU A 509 -27.41 0.50 5.77
CA GLU A 509 -27.39 0.79 7.20
C GLU A 509 -26.48 -0.20 7.93
N ALA A 510 -25.65 0.28 8.85
CA ALA A 510 -24.79 -0.54 9.69
C ALA A 510 -24.99 -0.17 11.17
N LEU A 511 -25.45 -1.12 11.98
CA LEU A 511 -25.71 -0.94 13.42
C LEU A 511 -24.52 -1.42 14.25
N TYR A 512 -24.16 -0.64 15.26
CA TYR A 512 -23.09 -0.95 16.21
C TYR A 512 -23.58 -0.74 17.65
N GLU A 513 -23.13 -1.59 18.55
CA GLU A 513 -23.30 -1.40 20.00
C GLU A 513 -22.04 -0.78 20.59
N SER A 514 -22.15 0.21 21.46
CA SER A 514 -20.99 0.82 22.12
C SER A 514 -20.56 0.00 23.35
N GLY A 515 -19.28 -0.35 23.41
CA GLY A 515 -18.63 -0.92 24.59
C GLY A 515 -18.11 0.17 25.54
N ASP A 516 -17.60 1.26 24.99
CA ASP A 516 -17.06 2.38 25.79
C ASP A 516 -18.18 3.21 26.45
N PHE A 517 -19.36 3.26 25.82
CA PHE A 517 -20.55 3.96 26.31
C PHE A 517 -21.74 2.98 26.43
N SER A 518 -21.75 2.20 27.52
CA SER A 518 -22.76 1.17 27.77
C SER A 518 -24.20 1.70 27.66
N GLY A 519 -25.04 0.99 26.90
CA GLY A 519 -26.43 1.39 26.65
C GLY A 519 -26.60 2.37 25.48
N LEU A 520 -25.57 2.61 24.68
CA LEU A 520 -25.68 3.33 23.41
C LEU A 520 -25.52 2.41 22.20
N GLN A 521 -26.34 2.67 21.18
CA GLN A 521 -26.23 2.08 19.86
C GLN A 521 -26.06 3.18 18.81
N ILE A 522 -25.24 2.92 17.79
CA ILE A 522 -24.98 3.84 16.69
C ILE A 522 -25.33 3.14 15.39
N LYS A 523 -26.17 3.76 14.57
CA LYS A 523 -26.47 3.31 13.21
C LYS A 523 -25.83 4.27 12.22
N SER A 524 -24.88 3.79 11.43
CA SER A 524 -24.34 4.51 10.27
C SER A 524 -25.25 4.25 9.06
N VAL A 525 -25.69 5.31 8.39
CA VAL A 525 -26.64 5.23 7.26
C VAL A 525 -26.06 5.95 6.06
N ALA A 526 -26.04 5.27 4.93
CA ALA A 526 -25.60 5.80 3.64
C ALA A 526 -26.66 5.54 2.56
N LYS A 527 -27.05 6.58 1.82
CA LYS A 527 -28.06 6.50 0.75
C LYS A 527 -27.43 6.83 -0.59
N LEU A 528 -27.47 5.91 -1.55
CA LEU A 528 -26.90 6.10 -2.89
C LEU A 528 -28.00 6.30 -3.95
N SER A 529 -27.96 7.45 -4.63
CA SER A 529 -28.82 7.75 -5.77
C SER A 529 -28.17 7.30 -7.09
N ALA A 530 -29.01 6.98 -8.09
CA ALA A 530 -28.55 6.53 -9.42
C ALA A 530 -27.74 7.57 -10.23
N ASN A 531 -27.71 8.83 -9.78
CA ASN A 531 -26.97 9.94 -10.39
C ASN A 531 -25.59 10.21 -9.76
N GLY A 532 -25.15 9.36 -8.83
CA GLY A 532 -23.84 9.48 -8.18
C GLY A 532 -23.81 10.32 -6.91
N ILE A 533 -24.97 10.80 -6.41
CA ILE A 533 -25.07 11.45 -5.10
C ILE A 533 -25.21 10.39 -4.01
N ALA A 534 -24.40 10.50 -2.96
CA ALA A 534 -24.55 9.76 -1.72
C ALA A 534 -24.71 10.68 -0.50
N GLU A 535 -25.61 10.30 0.39
CA GLU A 535 -25.87 10.98 1.66
C GLU A 535 -25.45 10.10 2.83
N PHE A 536 -24.67 10.63 3.76
CA PHE A 536 -24.19 9.95 4.96
C PHE A 536 -24.73 10.63 6.23
N HIS A 537 -25.24 9.85 7.18
CA HIS A 537 -25.58 10.33 8.53
C HIS A 537 -25.51 9.20 9.56
N CYS A 538 -25.58 9.55 10.84
CA CYS A 538 -25.65 8.59 11.93
C CYS A 538 -26.92 8.79 12.78
N GLU A 539 -27.43 7.71 13.35
CA GLU A 539 -28.50 7.72 14.36
C GLU A 539 -27.94 7.12 15.66
N ILE A 540 -27.99 7.87 16.76
CA ILE A 540 -27.51 7.45 18.07
C ILE A 540 -28.73 7.18 18.96
N CYS A 541 -28.88 5.94 19.40
CA CYS A 541 -29.98 5.49 20.25
C CYS A 541 -29.48 5.20 21.67
N ASN A 542 -30.11 5.80 22.67
CA ASN A 542 -29.90 5.43 24.07
C ASN A 542 -30.87 4.30 24.44
N THR A 543 -30.36 3.07 24.51
CA THR A 543 -31.14 1.86 24.86
C THR A 543 -31.26 1.63 26.36
N SER A 544 -30.64 2.48 27.18
CA SER A 544 -30.75 2.40 28.64
C SER A 544 -32.06 3.01 29.16
N SER A 545 -32.38 2.73 30.43
CA SER A 545 -33.53 3.30 31.13
C SER A 545 -33.26 4.68 31.75
N ARG A 546 -32.07 5.26 31.54
CA ARG A 546 -31.65 6.54 32.14
C ARG A 546 -31.24 7.55 31.07
N VAL A 547 -31.39 8.83 31.39
CA VAL A 547 -30.83 9.91 30.57
C VAL A 547 -29.32 9.93 30.71
N LEU A 548 -28.60 10.24 29.62
CA LEU A 548 -27.18 10.54 29.71
C LEU A 548 -26.99 11.90 30.39
N GLU A 549 -26.30 11.91 31.52
CA GLU A 549 -26.04 13.14 32.29
C GLU A 549 -25.01 14.05 31.60
N GLU A 550 -24.13 13.46 30.80
CA GLU A 550 -23.08 14.13 30.04
C GLU A 550 -23.53 14.52 28.62
N ASN A 551 -22.98 15.63 28.09
CA ASN A 551 -23.21 16.04 26.72
C ASN A 551 -22.40 15.17 25.75
N MET A 552 -23.10 14.48 24.87
CA MET A 552 -22.48 13.61 23.87
C MET A 552 -22.10 14.38 22.61
N HIS A 553 -20.98 13.94 22.02
CA HIS A 553 -20.44 14.45 20.78
C HIS A 553 -20.11 13.27 19.87
N LEU A 554 -20.24 13.46 18.57
CA LEU A 554 -19.82 12.49 17.57
C LEU A 554 -18.85 13.16 16.59
N LEU A 555 -17.77 12.46 16.26
CA LEU A 555 -16.87 12.83 15.17
C LEU A 555 -17.04 11.85 14.01
N THR A 556 -17.44 12.35 12.84
CA THR A 556 -17.44 11.59 11.59
C THR A 556 -16.25 12.03 10.75
N ASN A 557 -15.35 11.10 10.40
CA ASN A 557 -14.16 11.40 9.62
C ASN A 557 -14.36 11.02 8.14
N PHE A 558 -13.73 11.77 7.25
CA PHE A 558 -13.70 11.44 5.83
C PHE A 558 -12.35 11.82 5.20
N GLY A 559 -11.94 11.04 4.21
CA GLY A 559 -10.88 11.37 3.29
C GLY A 559 -11.44 11.98 2.02
N PHE A 560 -10.89 13.11 1.62
CA PHE A 560 -11.26 13.78 0.38
C PHE A 560 -9.97 14.27 -0.29
N PHE A 561 -9.51 13.51 -1.28
CA PHE A 561 -8.23 13.71 -1.93
C PHE A 561 -8.46 13.70 -3.43
N GLY A 562 -7.88 14.64 -4.15
CA GLY A 562 -7.95 14.65 -5.60
C GLY A 562 -6.95 15.66 -6.15
N SER A 563 -6.52 15.41 -7.39
CA SER A 563 -5.79 16.44 -8.11
C SER A 563 -6.69 17.68 -8.28
N ARG A 564 -6.16 18.86 -7.94
CA ARG A 564 -6.86 20.16 -8.08
C ARG A 564 -8.08 20.35 -7.16
N LEU A 565 -7.85 20.29 -5.84
CA LEU A 565 -8.84 20.60 -4.81
C LEU A 565 -9.18 22.11 -4.81
N VAL A 566 -10.46 22.44 -4.91
CA VAL A 566 -11.00 23.80 -4.80
C VAL A 566 -11.70 23.94 -3.45
N LEU A 567 -11.30 24.94 -2.67
CA LEU A 567 -11.91 25.18 -1.35
C LEU A 567 -12.13 26.68 -1.04
N PRO A 568 -13.16 27.01 -0.24
CA PRO A 568 -13.47 28.37 0.19
C PRO A 568 -12.62 28.76 1.42
N TYR A 569 -11.61 29.62 1.26
CA TYR A 569 -10.66 30.01 2.31
C TYR A 569 -10.65 31.53 2.52
N GLN A 570 -10.86 32.00 3.75
CA GLN A 570 -10.86 33.41 4.14
C GLN A 570 -11.71 34.32 3.22
N GLY A 571 -12.88 33.85 2.78
CA GLY A 571 -13.78 34.60 1.90
C GLY A 571 -13.33 34.65 0.44
N ARG A 572 -12.38 33.81 0.04
CA ARG A 572 -11.91 33.61 -1.34
C ARG A 572 -12.04 32.13 -1.72
N TYR A 573 -11.92 31.83 -3.02
CA TYR A 573 -11.85 30.45 -3.51
C TYR A 573 -10.43 30.16 -3.96
N VAL A 574 -9.83 29.12 -3.38
CA VAL A 574 -8.45 28.72 -3.65
C VAL A 574 -8.48 27.46 -4.50
N ASP A 575 -7.89 27.52 -5.69
CA ASP A 575 -7.63 26.36 -6.56
C ASP A 575 -6.26 25.79 -6.19
N MET A 576 -6.25 24.65 -5.49
CA MET A 576 -5.03 23.94 -5.07
C MET A 576 -4.57 22.97 -6.16
N GLY A 577 -4.50 23.48 -7.39
CA GLY A 577 -4.05 22.75 -8.58
C GLY A 577 -2.56 22.46 -8.61
N ASP A 578 -1.76 23.12 -7.77
CA ASP A 578 -0.34 22.83 -7.58
C ASP A 578 -0.11 21.89 -6.38
N ALA A 579 0.87 20.98 -6.48
CA ALA A 579 1.08 19.95 -5.45
C ALA A 579 1.72 20.46 -4.15
N TYR A 580 2.20 21.71 -4.11
CA TYR A 580 2.67 22.32 -2.86
C TYR A 580 1.49 22.77 -1.99
N SER A 581 0.48 23.36 -2.61
CA SER A 581 -0.76 23.77 -1.93
C SER A 581 -1.71 22.60 -1.67
N SER A 582 -1.57 21.47 -2.36
CA SER A 582 -2.50 20.36 -2.21
C SER A 582 -2.39 19.60 -0.88
N ASP A 583 -1.25 19.67 -0.18
CA ASP A 583 -1.12 19.04 1.15
C ASP A 583 -2.06 19.75 2.14
N PRO A 584 -3.07 19.05 2.68
CA PRO A 584 -3.96 19.65 3.66
C PRO A 584 -3.17 20.25 4.83
N ALA A 585 -1.98 19.73 5.21
CA ALA A 585 -1.12 20.16 6.34
C ALA A 585 -0.82 21.66 6.34
N ASN A 586 -0.81 22.25 5.16
CA ASN A 586 -0.49 23.65 4.94
C ASN A 586 -1.67 24.59 5.27
N TRP A 587 -2.88 24.08 5.49
CA TRP A 587 -4.09 24.88 5.63
C TRP A 587 -4.80 24.67 6.98
N ASP A 588 -5.06 25.79 7.66
CA ASP A 588 -5.88 25.82 8.88
C ASP A 588 -7.36 25.72 8.53
N SER A 589 -8.00 24.61 8.90
CA SER A 589 -9.42 24.35 8.62
C SER A 589 -10.35 25.39 9.25
N ALA A 590 -9.93 26.06 10.33
CA ALA A 590 -10.72 27.11 10.97
C ALA A 590 -10.93 28.36 10.08
N LYS A 591 -10.18 28.46 8.97
CA LYS A 591 -10.26 29.56 8.01
C LYS A 591 -11.08 29.21 6.75
N ILE A 592 -11.68 28.02 6.69
CA ILE A 592 -12.60 27.64 5.62
C ILE A 592 -13.93 28.38 5.84
N THR A 593 -14.40 29.12 4.84
CA THR A 593 -15.53 30.06 4.99
C THR A 593 -16.86 29.55 4.45
N GLU A 594 -16.87 28.45 3.69
CA GLU A 594 -18.10 27.78 3.26
C GLU A 594 -18.00 26.26 3.48
N ASN A 595 -19.14 25.58 3.52
CA ASN A 595 -19.32 24.19 3.95
C ASN A 595 -19.20 23.16 2.81
N TRP A 596 -18.24 23.33 1.89
CA TRP A 596 -18.03 22.43 0.76
C TRP A 596 -16.57 22.38 0.28
N LEU A 597 -16.21 21.27 -0.36
CA LEU A 597 -14.93 21.01 -1.04
C LEU A 597 -15.20 20.35 -2.39
N PHE A 598 -14.36 20.59 -3.41
CA PHE A 598 -14.54 20.01 -4.74
C PHE A 598 -13.21 19.64 -5.40
N CYS A 599 -13.12 18.49 -6.05
CA CYS A 599 -11.98 18.08 -6.85
C CYS A 599 -12.40 17.78 -8.29
N ARG A 600 -11.50 18.08 -9.24
CA ARG A 600 -11.70 17.77 -10.66
C ARG A 600 -10.45 17.16 -11.27
N GLU A 601 -10.60 15.90 -11.66
CA GLU A 601 -9.66 15.17 -12.50
C GLU A 601 -10.15 15.18 -13.95
N GLU A 602 -9.39 14.62 -14.89
CA GLU A 602 -9.75 14.67 -16.31
C GLU A 602 -11.07 13.94 -16.61
N ASN A 603 -11.29 12.78 -15.98
CA ASN A 603 -12.48 11.93 -16.22
C ASN A 603 -13.35 11.72 -14.98
N VAL A 604 -12.98 12.31 -13.84
CA VAL A 604 -13.70 12.15 -12.57
C VAL A 604 -13.89 13.49 -11.88
N THR A 605 -15.10 13.75 -11.39
CA THR A 605 -15.41 14.90 -10.55
C THR A 605 -15.97 14.43 -9.22
N CYS A 606 -15.50 15.00 -8.13
CA CYS A 606 -16.08 14.74 -6.82
C CYS A 606 -16.27 16.01 -6.02
N GLY A 607 -17.35 16.06 -5.25
CA GLY A 607 -17.65 17.16 -4.33
C GLY A 607 -18.17 16.61 -3.01
N ILE A 608 -17.80 17.24 -1.90
CA ILE A 608 -18.38 16.98 -0.59
C ILE A 608 -18.89 18.27 0.04
N CYS A 609 -20.09 18.22 0.64
CA CYS A 609 -20.65 19.33 1.40
C CYS A 609 -21.37 18.84 2.65
N TRP A 610 -21.45 19.70 3.66
CA TRP A 610 -22.00 19.38 4.98
C TRP A 610 -22.88 20.53 5.49
N ASP A 611 -23.63 20.35 6.58
CA ASP A 611 -24.43 21.44 7.15
C ASP A 611 -23.54 22.56 7.72
N PRO A 612 -23.82 23.86 7.46
CA PRO A 612 -23.02 24.98 7.97
C PRO A 612 -22.87 25.05 9.50
N SER A 613 -23.75 24.38 10.26
CA SER A 613 -23.64 24.30 11.73
C SER A 613 -22.52 23.38 12.21
N LEU A 614 -22.02 22.48 11.35
CA LEU A 614 -21.01 21.50 11.72
C LEU A 614 -19.60 22.09 11.66
N LYS A 615 -18.81 21.75 12.67
CA LYS A 615 -17.43 22.22 12.78
C LYS A 615 -16.48 21.23 12.12
N LEU A 616 -15.72 21.70 11.12
CA LEU A 616 -14.67 20.91 10.47
C LEU A 616 -13.40 20.90 11.32
N LEU A 617 -13.14 19.76 11.96
CA LEU A 617 -11.95 19.46 12.73
C LEU A 617 -10.90 18.75 11.87
N ARG A 618 -9.65 18.84 12.33
CA ARG A 618 -8.53 18.11 11.75
C ARG A 618 -7.70 17.45 12.83
N SER A 619 -7.77 16.12 12.89
CA SER A 619 -6.97 15.26 13.77
C SER A 619 -5.91 14.57 12.93
N ASP A 620 -4.69 15.10 12.84
CA ASP A 620 -3.46 14.55 12.19
C ASP A 620 -3.58 13.74 10.86
N TYR A 621 -4.76 13.71 10.19
CA TYR A 621 -5.31 12.80 9.16
C TYR A 621 -6.36 11.81 9.70
N PRO A 622 -7.65 11.77 9.24
CA PRO A 622 -8.36 12.52 8.16
C PRO A 622 -9.10 13.80 8.64
N LEU A 623 -9.81 14.50 7.73
CA LEU A 623 -10.76 15.56 8.10
C LEU A 623 -11.92 14.97 8.93
N GLY A 624 -12.52 15.76 9.82
CA GLY A 624 -13.62 15.31 10.66
C GLY A 624 -14.68 16.39 10.87
N LEU A 625 -15.95 15.98 10.95
CA LEU A 625 -17.08 16.84 11.29
C LEU A 625 -17.56 16.49 12.70
N GLU A 626 -17.55 17.47 13.57
CA GLU A 626 -18.06 17.34 14.94
C GLU A 626 -19.56 17.64 14.97
N HIS A 627 -20.32 16.70 15.55
CA HIS A 627 -21.75 16.79 15.80
C HIS A 627 -21.99 16.87 17.31
N GLU A 628 -22.62 17.94 17.76
CA GLU A 628 -23.08 18.08 19.14
C GLU A 628 -24.43 17.37 19.29
N LEU A 629 -24.46 16.26 20.03
CA LEU A 629 -25.67 15.46 20.26
C LEU A 629 -26.42 15.90 21.53
N GLY A 630 -25.73 16.58 22.45
CA GLY A 630 -26.28 16.97 23.74
C GLY A 630 -26.57 15.78 24.65
N ARG A 631 -27.55 15.93 25.55
CA ARG A 631 -28.02 14.85 26.43
C ARG A 631 -29.07 14.01 25.73
N ILE A 632 -28.87 12.71 25.67
CA ILE A 632 -29.79 11.77 25.02
C ILE A 632 -30.69 11.14 26.09
N ALA A 633 -31.99 11.41 26.01
CA ALA A 633 -32.99 10.83 26.92
C ALA A 633 -33.07 9.30 26.77
N ALA A 634 -33.56 8.62 27.81
CA ALA A 634 -33.79 7.17 27.77
C ALA A 634 -34.72 6.79 26.61
N GLY A 635 -34.30 5.84 25.76
CA GLY A 635 -35.04 5.41 24.57
C GLY A 635 -35.05 6.40 23.40
N ALA A 636 -34.40 7.57 23.51
CA ALA A 636 -34.38 8.57 22.45
C ALA A 636 -33.35 8.24 21.37
N VAL A 637 -33.67 8.65 20.14
CA VAL A 637 -32.77 8.58 18.98
C VAL A 637 -32.43 9.99 18.52
N VAL A 638 -31.15 10.31 18.43
CA VAL A 638 -30.64 11.57 17.88
C VAL A 638 -30.02 11.29 16.52
N LYS A 639 -30.44 12.04 15.50
CA LYS A 639 -29.94 11.93 14.13
C LYS A 639 -28.99 13.08 13.82
N THR A 640 -27.83 12.77 13.24
CA THR A 640 -26.88 13.80 12.81
C THR A 640 -27.35 14.51 11.54
N ASN A 641 -26.84 15.72 11.32
CA ASN A 641 -27.02 16.38 10.03
C ASN A 641 -26.33 15.56 8.93
N PRO A 642 -26.94 15.44 7.73
CA PRO A 642 -26.38 14.66 6.65
C PRO A 642 -25.16 15.35 6.02
N VAL A 643 -24.24 14.54 5.53
CA VAL A 643 -23.10 14.96 4.71
C VAL A 643 -23.28 14.36 3.32
N ILE A 644 -23.14 15.18 2.29
CA ILE A 644 -23.41 14.80 0.91
C ILE A 644 -22.10 14.70 0.15
N PHE A 645 -21.92 13.59 -0.55
CA PHE A 645 -20.85 13.38 -1.51
C PHE A 645 -21.45 13.17 -2.90
N ALA A 646 -20.84 13.76 -3.93
CA ALA A 646 -21.29 13.63 -5.31
C ALA A 646 -20.14 13.15 -6.19
N LEU A 647 -20.31 12.00 -6.86
CA LEU A 647 -19.35 11.42 -7.81
C LEU A 647 -19.88 11.51 -9.23
N ASN A 648 -19.15 12.18 -10.12
CA ASN A 648 -19.51 12.39 -11.52
C ASN A 648 -20.88 13.03 -11.77
N THR A 649 -21.46 13.64 -10.73
CA THR A 649 -22.72 14.38 -10.82
C THR A 649 -22.52 15.79 -11.36
N PHE A 650 -21.46 16.49 -10.92
CA PHE A 650 -21.22 17.91 -11.24
C PHE A 650 -19.89 18.10 -11.97
N ARG A 651 -19.94 18.62 -13.21
CA ARG A 651 -18.73 18.86 -14.01
C ARG A 651 -17.89 20.05 -13.53
N LYS A 652 -18.49 21.02 -12.83
CA LYS A 652 -17.85 22.28 -12.42
C LYS A 652 -18.04 22.53 -10.93
N TRP A 653 -16.98 23.03 -10.29
CA TRP A 653 -17.02 23.42 -8.87
C TRP A 653 -18.07 24.50 -8.60
N SER A 654 -18.35 25.37 -9.57
CA SER A 654 -19.40 26.40 -9.48
C SER A 654 -20.80 25.80 -9.38
N ASP A 655 -21.05 24.71 -10.09
CA ASP A 655 -22.35 24.02 -10.11
C ASP A 655 -22.52 23.25 -8.79
N PHE A 656 -21.44 22.61 -8.33
CA PHE A 656 -21.41 21.94 -7.02
C PHE A 656 -21.57 22.93 -5.85
N ARG A 657 -20.88 24.08 -5.88
CA ARG A 657 -21.07 25.16 -4.90
C ARG A 657 -22.51 25.66 -4.92
N SER A 658 -23.09 25.88 -6.11
CA SER A 658 -24.48 26.31 -6.23
C SER A 658 -25.43 25.28 -5.64
N PHE A 659 -25.17 24.00 -5.84
CA PHE A 659 -25.89 22.92 -5.17
C PHE A 659 -25.71 22.96 -3.65
N ALA A 660 -24.47 23.03 -3.16
CA ALA A 660 -24.13 23.03 -1.73
C ALA A 660 -24.72 24.24 -0.97
N LEU A 661 -24.78 25.40 -1.62
CA LEU A 661 -25.32 26.65 -1.07
C LEU A 661 -26.76 26.94 -1.49
N LYS A 662 -27.37 26.08 -2.30
CA LYS A 662 -28.74 26.24 -2.86
C LYS A 662 -28.93 27.54 -3.67
N LEU A 663 -27.98 27.88 -4.54
CA LEU A 663 -27.97 29.07 -5.42
C LEU A 663 -28.53 28.75 -6.82
N SER A 664 -29.16 29.75 -7.46
CA SER A 664 -30.11 29.55 -8.57
C SER A 664 -29.55 29.71 -10.00
N THR A 665 -28.30 30.13 -10.23
CA THR A 665 -27.84 30.45 -11.61
C THR A 665 -26.34 30.21 -11.83
N PRO A 666 -25.95 29.11 -12.52
CA PRO A 666 -24.60 28.88 -13.03
C PRO A 666 -24.51 29.02 -14.56
N VAL A 667 -23.43 29.63 -15.10
CA VAL A 667 -23.12 29.63 -16.55
C VAL A 667 -21.61 29.51 -16.77
N VAL A 668 -21.15 28.47 -17.48
CA VAL A 668 -19.87 28.43 -18.25
C VAL A 668 -19.94 27.27 -19.30
N PRO A 669 -19.29 27.33 -20.49
CA PRO A 669 -18.98 26.16 -21.38
C PRO A 669 -17.45 25.89 -21.61
N LEU A 670 -17.06 24.82 -22.33
CA LEU A 670 -15.66 24.32 -22.59
C LEU A 670 -15.57 23.57 -23.95
N LEU A 671 -14.37 23.36 -24.58
CA LEU A 671 -13.91 22.12 -25.32
C LEU A 671 -12.55 22.22 -26.10
N ASP A 672 -12.04 21.03 -26.53
CA ASP A 672 -10.67 20.57 -26.93
C ASP A 672 -10.11 20.86 -28.36
N ASN A 673 -8.84 20.48 -28.58
CA ASN A 673 -7.97 20.74 -29.76
C ASN A 673 -8.05 19.67 -30.88
N HIS A 674 -7.95 20.10 -32.16
CA HIS A 674 -8.19 19.29 -33.37
C HIS A 674 -6.99 19.20 -34.36
N LEU A 675 -5.96 20.03 -34.17
CA LEU A 675 -4.76 20.11 -35.03
C LEU A 675 -3.61 19.28 -34.43
N GLU A 676 -2.83 18.56 -35.23
CA GLU A 676 -1.74 17.66 -34.80
C GLU A 676 -0.48 17.87 -35.65
N LEU A 677 0.72 17.69 -35.09
CA LEU A 677 2.00 17.74 -35.80
C LEU A 677 2.70 16.37 -35.69
N VAL A 678 3.04 15.78 -36.83
CA VAL A 678 3.73 14.50 -36.97
C VAL A 678 5.11 14.74 -37.59
N VAL A 679 6.16 14.11 -37.06
CA VAL A 679 7.55 14.27 -37.53
C VAL A 679 8.13 12.90 -37.85
N GLY A 680 8.90 12.78 -38.94
CA GLY A 680 9.56 11.54 -39.37
C GLY A 680 8.60 10.40 -39.72
N GLY A 681 7.40 10.71 -40.21
CA GLY A 681 6.33 9.73 -40.44
C GLY A 681 5.77 9.12 -39.13
N GLY A 682 5.98 9.79 -38.00
CA GLY A 682 5.62 9.32 -36.66
C GLY A 682 6.76 8.61 -35.94
N ASN A 683 7.86 8.26 -36.62
CA ASN A 683 9.04 7.66 -36.01
C ASN A 683 9.97 8.76 -35.44
N PRO A 684 10.06 8.94 -34.11
CA PRO A 684 10.91 9.97 -33.52
C PRO A 684 12.41 9.68 -33.70
N PHE A 685 12.80 8.51 -34.23
CA PHE A 685 14.18 8.07 -34.41
C PHE A 685 14.64 7.94 -35.86
N ALA A 686 13.82 8.37 -36.83
CA ALA A 686 14.13 8.23 -38.25
C ALA A 686 15.49 8.90 -38.60
N ALA A 687 16.35 8.17 -39.31
CA ALA A 687 17.62 8.66 -39.81
C ALA A 687 17.44 9.35 -41.18
N GLY A 688 18.18 10.43 -41.44
CA GLY A 688 18.19 11.12 -42.74
C GLY A 688 17.34 12.41 -42.80
N LEU A 689 16.68 12.64 -43.95
CA LEU A 689 15.90 13.85 -44.21
C LEU A 689 14.65 13.88 -43.31
N LEU A 690 14.44 14.97 -42.57
CA LEU A 690 13.33 15.07 -41.63
C LEU A 690 12.07 15.56 -42.34
N SER A 691 11.02 14.74 -42.41
CA SER A 691 9.70 15.18 -42.83
C SER A 691 8.88 15.66 -41.63
N ALA A 692 8.16 16.78 -41.77
CA ALA A 692 7.18 17.27 -40.81
C ALA A 692 5.82 17.42 -41.50
N GLU A 693 4.78 16.85 -40.91
CA GLU A 693 3.41 16.89 -41.42
C GLU A 693 2.48 17.48 -40.35
N LEU A 694 1.78 18.58 -40.68
CA LEU A 694 0.70 19.11 -39.84
C LEU A 694 -0.63 18.54 -40.33
N ILE A 695 -1.42 17.94 -39.45
CA ILE A 695 -2.70 17.25 -39.78
C ILE A 695 -3.87 17.98 -39.08
N GLU A 696 -4.90 18.31 -39.85
CA GLU A 696 -6.16 18.91 -39.37
C GLU A 696 -7.27 17.87 -39.38
N ARG A 697 -7.81 17.55 -38.20
CA ARG A 697 -8.87 16.55 -38.02
C ARG A 697 -10.28 17.11 -38.17
N LYS A 698 -10.43 18.42 -38.39
CA LYS A 698 -11.69 19.05 -38.77
C LYS A 698 -12.10 18.75 -40.20
N VAL A 699 -13.39 18.95 -40.48
CA VAL A 699 -13.96 18.94 -41.83
C VAL A 699 -13.50 20.14 -42.67
N ALA A 700 -13.12 21.26 -42.03
CA ALA A 700 -12.52 22.40 -42.73
C ALA A 700 -11.03 22.11 -43.04
N PRO A 701 -10.55 22.38 -44.27
CA PRO A 701 -9.16 22.18 -44.64
C PRO A 701 -8.24 23.24 -44.01
N LEU A 702 -6.94 22.96 -44.03
CA LEU A 702 -5.88 23.89 -43.66
C LEU A 702 -5.85 25.09 -44.64
N ALA A 703 -5.89 26.29 -44.08
CA ALA A 703 -5.82 27.57 -44.81
C ALA A 703 -4.97 28.59 -44.02
N GLY A 704 -4.10 29.34 -44.68
CA GLY A 704 -3.25 30.35 -44.04
C GLY A 704 -1.75 30.03 -44.15
N ARG A 705 -0.99 30.13 -43.06
CA ARG A 705 0.48 30.00 -43.08
C ARG A 705 0.99 29.07 -41.97
N LEU A 706 1.97 28.22 -42.29
CA LEU A 706 2.67 27.34 -41.35
C LEU A 706 4.15 27.74 -41.25
N GLU A 707 4.63 27.97 -40.03
CA GLU A 707 6.05 28.21 -39.73
C GLU A 707 6.62 27.03 -38.96
N LEU A 708 7.83 26.58 -39.32
CA LEU A 708 8.54 25.52 -38.62
C LEU A 708 9.84 26.05 -38.03
N HIS A 709 10.07 25.76 -36.76
CA HIS A 709 11.23 26.16 -35.98
C HIS A 709 11.90 24.95 -35.33
N MET A 710 13.22 24.97 -35.19
CA MET A 710 14.00 23.88 -34.62
C MET A 710 14.91 24.40 -33.50
N GLN A 711 14.93 23.69 -32.38
CA GLN A 711 15.87 23.86 -31.29
C GLN A 711 16.76 22.62 -31.15
N LYS A 712 18.09 22.80 -31.20
CA LYS A 712 19.09 21.73 -31.00
C LYS A 712 19.70 21.87 -29.60
N GLY A 713 19.37 20.95 -28.68
CA GLY A 713 19.86 21.03 -27.30
C GLY A 713 19.57 22.40 -26.66
N GLY A 714 20.54 22.95 -25.93
CA GLY A 714 20.44 24.27 -25.29
C GLY A 714 20.58 25.47 -26.24
N GLU A 715 20.71 25.28 -27.56
CA GLU A 715 20.84 26.39 -28.51
C GLU A 715 19.54 27.21 -28.66
N PRO A 716 19.61 28.47 -29.13
CA PRO A 716 18.44 29.24 -29.50
C PRO A 716 17.67 28.58 -30.67
N GLU A 717 16.34 28.70 -30.63
CA GLU A 717 15.45 28.23 -31.68
C GLU A 717 15.69 28.97 -33.01
N ARG A 718 15.71 28.24 -34.14
CA ARG A 718 15.90 28.79 -35.50
C ARG A 718 14.74 28.41 -36.42
N GLN A 719 14.29 29.34 -37.26
CA GLN A 719 13.26 29.08 -38.26
C GLN A 719 13.83 28.26 -39.42
N MET A 720 13.13 27.19 -39.81
CA MET A 720 13.57 26.22 -40.81
C MET A 720 12.78 26.30 -42.11
N ALA A 721 11.47 26.51 -42.03
CA ALA A 721 10.62 26.58 -43.21
C ALA A 721 9.37 27.44 -42.93
N VAL A 722 8.80 27.97 -44.01
CA VAL A 722 7.49 28.63 -44.03
C VAL A 722 6.72 28.10 -45.24
N VAL A 723 5.48 27.69 -45.02
CA VAL A 723 4.60 27.16 -46.06
C VAL A 723 3.29 27.93 -46.06
N GLU A 724 2.90 28.43 -47.22
CA GLU A 724 1.59 29.06 -47.43
C GLU A 724 0.59 27.96 -47.84
N LEU A 725 -0.58 27.96 -47.21
CA LEU A 725 -1.62 26.94 -47.31
C LEU A 725 -2.85 27.57 -47.97
N ASP A 726 -3.05 27.22 -49.24
CA ASP A 726 -4.13 27.74 -50.08
C ASP A 726 -5.46 27.03 -49.78
N PRO A 727 -6.51 27.75 -49.35
CA PRO A 727 -7.83 27.17 -49.07
C PRO A 727 -8.42 26.37 -50.24
N GLU A 728 -8.12 26.75 -51.49
CA GLU A 728 -8.69 26.11 -52.69
C GLU A 728 -8.16 24.68 -52.92
N GLN A 729 -7.08 24.29 -52.23
CA GLN A 729 -6.47 22.97 -52.37
C GLN A 729 -7.11 21.89 -51.49
N HIS A 730 -8.01 22.27 -50.56
CA HIS A 730 -8.70 21.38 -49.63
C HIS A 730 -7.77 20.41 -48.87
N LEU A 731 -6.58 20.89 -48.49
CA LEU A 731 -5.57 20.08 -47.81
C LEU A 731 -5.94 19.87 -46.33
N HIS A 732 -6.04 18.61 -45.90
CA HIS A 732 -6.16 18.26 -44.48
C HIS A 732 -4.82 17.90 -43.84
N SER A 733 -3.74 17.85 -44.64
CA SER A 733 -2.39 17.78 -44.11
C SER A 733 -1.40 18.57 -44.96
N ALA A 734 -0.37 19.11 -44.31
CA ALA A 734 0.68 19.92 -44.91
C ALA A 734 2.05 19.31 -44.63
N HIS A 735 2.75 18.90 -45.69
CA HIS A 735 4.05 18.23 -45.61
C HIS A 735 5.21 19.18 -45.90
N VAL A 736 6.27 19.09 -45.09
CA VAL A 736 7.49 19.88 -45.24
C VAL A 736 8.72 19.00 -45.04
N GLU A 737 9.66 19.07 -45.97
CA GLU A 737 10.97 18.42 -45.83
C GLU A 737 12.01 19.42 -45.27
N ILE A 738 12.67 19.04 -44.18
CA ILE A 738 13.69 19.84 -43.51
C ILE A 738 15.05 19.17 -43.75
N SER A 739 15.95 19.88 -44.43
CA SER A 739 17.34 19.44 -44.59
C SER A 739 18.10 19.66 -43.28
N THR A 740 18.78 18.61 -42.83
CA THR A 740 19.58 18.63 -41.60
C THR A 740 21.04 18.65 -42.02
N GLU A 741 21.76 19.74 -41.70
CA GLU A 741 23.18 19.83 -42.03
C GLU A 741 23.97 18.75 -41.26
N ASN A 742 24.31 17.65 -41.95
CA ASN A 742 25.22 16.63 -41.44
C ASN A 742 26.65 17.17 -41.47
N LYS A 743 27.12 17.73 -40.35
CA LYS A 743 28.57 17.83 -40.12
C LYS A 743 29.01 16.65 -39.26
N ASN A 744 29.94 15.88 -39.84
CA ASN A 744 30.65 14.75 -39.25
C ASN A 744 31.39 15.14 -37.95
N ASP A 745 30.69 15.20 -36.82
CA ASP A 745 31.34 15.03 -35.52
C ASP A 745 31.32 13.55 -35.17
N GLN A 746 32.38 12.85 -35.57
CA GLN A 746 32.64 11.48 -35.15
C GLN A 746 32.88 11.48 -33.63
N GLY A 747 31.90 10.98 -32.87
CA GLY A 747 32.12 10.49 -31.50
C GLY A 747 31.34 11.14 -30.37
N GLN A 748 30.48 12.14 -30.61
CA GLN A 748 29.55 12.65 -29.59
C GLN A 748 28.12 12.45 -30.09
N GLY A 749 27.30 11.71 -29.34
CA GLY A 749 25.89 11.50 -29.72
C GLY A 749 25.16 12.83 -29.85
N GLU A 750 24.29 12.94 -30.84
CA GLU A 750 23.65 14.21 -31.15
C GLU A 750 22.62 14.60 -30.07
N PRO A 751 22.58 15.87 -29.62
CA PRO A 751 21.56 16.32 -28.70
C PRO A 751 20.18 16.24 -29.36
N GLY A 752 19.16 15.85 -28.58
CA GLY A 752 17.76 15.83 -29.02
C GLY A 752 17.33 17.15 -29.65
N ARG A 753 16.54 17.05 -30.73
CA ARG A 753 16.07 18.20 -31.51
C ARG A 753 14.57 18.37 -31.28
N LYS A 754 14.15 19.57 -30.88
CA LYS A 754 12.74 19.93 -30.70
C LYS A 754 12.27 20.75 -31.88
N LEU A 755 11.25 20.26 -32.59
CA LEU A 755 10.59 20.97 -33.67
C LEU A 755 9.33 21.64 -33.13
N ARG A 756 9.12 22.93 -33.44
CA ARG A 756 7.91 23.68 -33.14
C ARG A 756 7.28 24.18 -34.44
N ALA A 757 5.99 23.91 -34.60
CA ALA A 757 5.17 24.38 -35.70
C ALA A 757 4.21 25.47 -35.20
N VAL A 758 4.18 26.61 -35.88
CA VAL A 758 3.23 27.70 -35.63
C VAL A 758 2.32 27.81 -36.84
N TYR A 759 1.06 27.43 -36.68
CA TYR A 759 0.03 27.52 -37.71
C TYR A 759 -0.80 28.79 -37.51
N HIS A 760 -0.70 29.71 -38.46
CA HIS A 760 -1.51 30.90 -38.61
C HIS A 760 -2.69 30.58 -39.53
N GLY A 761 -3.80 30.13 -38.95
CA GLY A 761 -5.06 29.96 -39.67
C GLY A 761 -5.73 31.30 -39.96
N GLU A 762 -6.79 31.27 -40.79
CA GLU A 762 -7.56 32.47 -41.12
C GLU A 762 -8.24 33.11 -39.88
N ASP A 763 -8.69 32.26 -38.94
CA ASP A 763 -9.47 32.69 -37.76
C ASP A 763 -8.68 32.67 -36.43
N TRP A 764 -7.47 32.08 -36.41
CA TRP A 764 -6.65 31.96 -35.19
C TRP A 764 -5.19 31.59 -35.45
N ILE A 765 -4.38 31.55 -34.39
CA ILE A 765 -2.99 31.04 -34.41
C ILE A 765 -2.88 29.89 -33.41
N GLN A 766 -2.22 28.81 -33.80
CA GLN A 766 -2.04 27.62 -32.97
C GLN A 766 -0.61 27.06 -33.07
N GLU A 767 -0.04 26.62 -31.94
CA GLU A 767 1.30 26.06 -31.88
C GLU A 767 1.28 24.55 -31.60
N ARG A 768 2.23 23.82 -32.16
CA ARG A 768 2.49 22.39 -31.90
C ARG A 768 3.98 22.13 -31.81
N SER A 769 4.38 21.09 -31.10
CA SER A 769 5.79 20.69 -31.05
C SER A 769 5.97 19.17 -30.97
N ALA A 770 7.14 18.70 -31.39
CA ALA A 770 7.50 17.29 -31.44
C ALA A 770 9.01 17.11 -31.26
N LEU A 771 9.42 15.94 -30.74
CA LEU A 771 10.82 15.56 -30.58
C LEU A 771 11.33 14.68 -31.71
N TRP A 772 12.61 14.85 -32.03
CA TRP A 772 13.34 14.02 -32.97
C TRP A 772 14.76 13.72 -32.46
N PHE A 773 15.11 12.43 -32.44
CA PHE A 773 16.39 11.88 -32.00
C PHE A 773 16.97 10.97 -33.09
N PRO A 774 17.73 11.49 -34.06
CA PRO A 774 18.29 10.64 -35.11
C PRO A 774 19.23 9.57 -34.51
N GLN A 775 19.06 8.31 -34.91
CA GLN A 775 20.02 7.26 -34.57
C GLN A 775 21.37 7.56 -35.23
N THR A 776 22.46 7.18 -34.56
CA THR A 776 23.81 7.22 -35.14
C THR A 776 24.13 5.88 -35.79
N ASP A 777 25.12 5.84 -36.70
CA ASP A 777 25.67 4.59 -37.26
C ASP A 777 26.42 3.73 -36.22
N GLY A 778 26.32 4.04 -34.93
CA GLY A 778 26.94 3.30 -33.83
C GLY A 778 26.23 1.98 -33.53
N ASN A 779 26.82 1.18 -32.63
CA ASN A 779 26.22 -0.06 -32.13
C ASN A 779 25.97 0.02 -30.62
N VAL A 780 24.97 -0.71 -30.14
CA VAL A 780 24.79 -1.00 -28.71
C VAL A 780 25.72 -2.17 -28.34
N THR A 781 26.67 -1.93 -27.43
CA THR A 781 27.61 -2.95 -26.93
C THR A 781 27.12 -3.55 -25.61
N CYS A 782 27.33 -4.85 -25.42
CA CYS A 782 26.95 -5.60 -24.23
C CYS A 782 28.17 -6.34 -23.68
N GLU A 783 28.49 -6.15 -22.41
CA GLU A 783 29.70 -6.68 -21.78
C GLU A 783 29.40 -7.25 -20.39
N ILE A 784 30.16 -8.27 -19.98
CA ILE A 784 30.10 -8.82 -18.61
C ILE A 784 31.43 -8.59 -17.93
N GLU A 785 31.41 -7.95 -16.77
CA GLU A 785 32.58 -7.70 -15.92
C GLU A 785 32.44 -8.44 -14.58
N GLU A 786 33.52 -9.03 -14.07
CA GLU A 786 33.50 -9.63 -12.74
C GLU A 786 33.66 -8.57 -11.64
N SER A 787 32.87 -8.68 -10.58
CA SER A 787 32.89 -7.77 -9.43
C SER A 787 32.79 -8.52 -8.11
N ALA A 788 32.92 -7.79 -6.99
CA ALA A 788 32.70 -8.36 -5.66
C ALA A 788 31.27 -8.90 -5.45
N ALA A 789 30.28 -8.37 -6.19
CA ALA A 789 28.89 -8.84 -6.18
C ALA A 789 28.60 -9.90 -7.26
N GLY A 790 29.64 -10.48 -7.89
CA GLY A 790 29.52 -11.41 -9.01
C GLY A 790 29.51 -10.70 -10.38
N PRO A 791 28.98 -11.34 -11.45
CA PRO A 791 29.00 -10.79 -12.80
C PRO A 791 28.11 -9.55 -12.91
N VAL A 792 28.65 -8.49 -13.52
CA VAL A 792 27.97 -7.22 -13.81
C VAL A 792 27.74 -7.17 -15.32
N TYR A 793 26.48 -7.02 -15.70
CA TYR A 793 26.04 -6.92 -17.09
C TYR A 793 25.91 -5.44 -17.46
N THR A 794 26.71 -4.99 -18.42
CA THR A 794 26.77 -3.60 -18.86
C THR A 794 26.29 -3.47 -20.30
N VAL A 795 25.47 -2.45 -20.59
CA VAL A 795 25.06 -2.08 -21.95
C VAL A 795 25.41 -0.62 -22.20
N ASN A 796 26.04 -0.33 -23.33
CA ASN A 796 26.42 1.03 -23.73
C ASN A 796 25.95 1.32 -25.16
N ASN A 797 25.24 2.43 -25.38
CA ASN A 797 24.79 2.85 -26.71
C ASN A 797 25.57 4.05 -27.29
N GLY A 798 26.67 4.46 -26.62
CA GLY A 798 27.50 5.61 -26.96
C GLY A 798 27.23 6.86 -26.13
N VAL A 799 26.00 7.05 -25.63
CA VAL A 799 25.61 8.21 -24.80
C VAL A 799 25.08 7.79 -23.43
N LEU A 800 24.40 6.66 -23.36
CA LEU A 800 23.90 6.01 -22.16
C LEU A 800 24.68 4.73 -21.90
N CYS A 801 24.96 4.48 -20.62
CA CYS A 801 25.52 3.23 -20.13
C CYS A 801 24.73 2.76 -18.91
N ILE A 802 24.20 1.54 -18.95
CA ILE A 802 23.47 0.91 -17.84
C ILE A 802 24.19 -0.33 -17.34
N ALA A 803 24.09 -0.62 -16.05
CA ALA A 803 24.63 -1.85 -15.46
C ALA A 803 23.69 -2.50 -14.44
N ALA A 804 23.64 -3.82 -14.46
CA ALA A 804 22.89 -4.65 -13.50
C ALA A 804 23.75 -5.82 -13.02
N ALA A 805 23.59 -6.19 -11.75
CA ALA A 805 24.32 -7.29 -11.14
C ALA A 805 23.33 -8.19 -10.39
N PRO A 806 23.01 -9.41 -10.89
CA PRO A 806 22.04 -10.28 -10.25
C PRO A 806 22.48 -10.72 -8.85
N GLY A 807 23.78 -10.70 -8.51
CA GLY A 807 24.20 -10.95 -7.13
C GLY A 807 23.78 -9.84 -6.15
N PHE A 808 23.76 -8.58 -6.61
CA PHE A 808 23.36 -7.42 -5.82
C PHE A 808 21.84 -7.38 -5.58
N GLY A 809 21.02 -7.51 -6.63
CA GLY A 809 19.57 -7.45 -6.53
C GLY A 809 18.87 -7.37 -7.87
N SER A 810 17.53 -7.33 -7.88
CA SER A 810 16.71 -7.21 -9.09
C SER A 810 16.57 -5.76 -9.57
N VAL A 811 17.70 -5.08 -9.74
CA VAL A 811 17.75 -3.65 -10.12
C VAL A 811 18.85 -3.37 -11.14
N VAL A 812 18.62 -2.36 -11.99
CA VAL A 812 19.70 -1.67 -12.71
C VAL A 812 20.31 -0.67 -11.73
N HIS A 813 21.55 -0.89 -11.33
CA HIS A 813 22.20 -0.11 -10.28
C HIS A 813 22.99 1.10 -10.81
N SER A 814 23.16 1.23 -12.14
CA SER A 814 23.85 2.36 -12.77
C SER A 814 23.12 2.83 -14.03
N LEU A 815 22.98 4.14 -14.20
CA LEU A 815 22.58 4.81 -15.45
C LEU A 815 23.45 6.05 -15.63
N LYS A 816 24.42 5.95 -16.55
CA LYS A 816 25.31 7.05 -16.88
C LYS A 816 24.89 7.71 -18.19
N HIS A 817 24.84 9.04 -18.20
CA HIS A 817 24.70 9.85 -19.41
C HIS A 817 26.00 10.62 -19.63
N ASN A 818 26.67 10.41 -20.77
CA ASN A 818 27.99 10.97 -21.07
C ASN A 818 29.01 10.76 -19.93
N GLY A 819 28.95 9.58 -19.30
CA GLY A 819 29.82 9.19 -18.18
C GLY A 819 29.39 9.69 -16.79
N ALA A 820 28.42 10.61 -16.69
CA ALA A 820 27.91 11.10 -15.41
C ALA A 820 26.79 10.20 -14.87
N GLU A 821 26.88 9.78 -13.61
CA GLU A 821 25.87 8.93 -12.95
C GLU A 821 24.60 9.73 -12.57
N TRP A 822 23.47 9.04 -12.62
CA TRP A 822 22.13 9.58 -12.33
C TRP A 822 21.32 8.77 -11.34
N LEU A 823 21.67 7.52 -11.06
CA LEU A 823 20.96 6.70 -10.07
C LEU A 823 21.55 6.89 -8.67
N ASP A 824 20.68 6.81 -7.67
CA ASP A 824 21.12 6.63 -6.27
C ASP A 824 21.10 5.13 -5.96
N THR A 825 22.21 4.59 -5.46
CA THR A 825 22.39 3.15 -5.28
C THR A 825 23.35 2.87 -4.13
N SER A 826 23.18 1.72 -3.47
CA SER A 826 24.10 1.21 -2.46
C SER A 826 25.09 0.17 -2.98
N TYR A 827 25.04 -0.16 -4.29
CA TYR A 827 25.89 -1.17 -4.91
C TYR A 827 27.36 -1.04 -4.43
N PRO A 828 28.02 -2.13 -4.00
CA PRO A 828 27.67 -3.53 -4.27
C PRO A 828 26.83 -4.26 -3.21
N GLU A 829 26.46 -3.63 -2.09
CA GLU A 829 25.73 -4.30 -1.00
C GLU A 829 24.48 -3.51 -0.59
N PRO A 830 23.34 -4.18 -0.34
CA PRO A 830 22.14 -3.50 0.13
C PRO A 830 22.35 -2.94 1.54
N VAL A 831 21.81 -1.75 1.81
CA VAL A 831 21.91 -1.08 3.12
C VAL A 831 20.56 -0.50 3.55
N PRO A 832 20.32 -0.19 4.82
CA PRO A 832 19.16 0.61 5.20
C PRO A 832 19.31 2.07 4.70
N HIS A 833 18.28 2.62 4.08
CA HIS A 833 18.26 4.02 3.65
C HIS A 833 16.87 4.64 3.84
N SER A 834 16.78 5.76 4.56
CA SER A 834 15.52 6.45 4.90
C SER A 834 14.43 5.52 5.46
N TRP A 835 13.45 5.14 4.63
CA TRP A 835 12.32 4.27 4.98
C TRP A 835 12.58 2.80 4.64
N TRP A 836 13.48 2.56 3.68
CA TRP A 836 13.72 1.27 3.04
C TRP A 836 14.84 0.49 3.75
N ASN A 837 14.63 -0.82 3.92
CA ASN A 837 15.63 -1.76 4.39
C ASN A 837 15.20 -3.19 4.05
N PRO A 838 16.00 -3.99 3.30
CA PRO A 838 17.20 -3.57 2.59
C PRO A 838 16.88 -2.61 1.44
N TRP A 839 17.68 -1.56 1.27
CA TRP A 839 17.59 -0.64 0.14
C TRP A 839 18.72 -0.89 -0.84
N HIS A 840 18.36 -1.04 -2.12
CA HIS A 840 19.29 -1.25 -3.22
C HIS A 840 19.49 0.03 -4.06
N GLY A 841 18.45 0.87 -4.14
CA GLY A 841 18.40 1.99 -5.07
C GLY A 841 18.25 1.54 -6.53
N GLY A 842 18.68 2.38 -7.46
CA GLY A 842 18.67 2.08 -8.89
C GLY A 842 17.28 2.13 -9.53
N LEU A 843 17.13 1.44 -10.68
CA LEU A 843 15.84 1.21 -11.34
C LEU A 843 15.34 -0.19 -11.00
N GLY A 844 14.14 -0.27 -10.44
CA GLY A 844 13.59 -1.50 -9.88
C GLY A 844 12.07 -1.56 -9.95
N VAL A 845 11.50 -2.64 -9.43
CA VAL A 845 10.05 -2.78 -9.24
C VAL A 845 9.72 -3.14 -7.80
N ASP A 846 8.65 -2.53 -7.30
CA ASP A 846 7.98 -2.93 -6.07
C ASP A 846 6.85 -3.92 -6.40
N ILE A 847 6.83 -5.05 -5.69
CA ILE A 847 5.87 -6.13 -5.91
C ILE A 847 4.97 -6.19 -4.67
N PRO A 848 3.63 -6.10 -4.80
CA PRO A 848 2.77 -6.04 -3.64
C PRO A 848 2.97 -7.22 -2.69
N ARG A 849 3.03 -6.90 -1.40
CA ARG A 849 3.22 -7.86 -0.30
C ARG A 849 4.53 -8.65 -0.38
N LEU A 850 5.53 -8.18 -1.11
CA LEU A 850 6.86 -8.79 -1.15
C LEU A 850 7.89 -7.78 -0.64
N GLY A 851 8.16 -7.82 0.67
CA GLY A 851 9.10 -6.93 1.32
C GLY A 851 10.55 -7.19 0.89
N GLY A 852 11.43 -6.22 1.13
CA GLY A 852 12.82 -6.25 0.66
C GLY A 852 13.59 -7.51 1.07
N PHE A 853 13.45 -7.96 2.32
CA PHE A 853 14.12 -9.18 2.83
C PHE A 853 13.59 -10.47 2.19
N SER A 854 12.30 -10.54 1.84
CA SER A 854 11.71 -11.67 1.15
C SER A 854 12.12 -11.68 -0.31
N ARG A 855 12.15 -10.51 -0.96
CA ARG A 855 12.61 -10.34 -2.35
C ARG A 855 14.05 -10.83 -2.55
N GLU A 856 14.95 -10.58 -1.59
CA GLU A 856 16.34 -11.04 -1.64
C GLU A 856 16.49 -12.57 -1.64
N GLN A 857 15.48 -13.30 -1.16
CA GLN A 857 15.52 -14.76 -1.11
C GLN A 857 15.08 -15.38 -2.44
N GLU A 858 14.48 -14.61 -3.34
CA GLU A 858 13.97 -15.10 -4.61
C GLU A 858 15.06 -15.23 -5.67
N PRO A 859 15.00 -16.28 -6.52
CA PRO A 859 15.86 -16.42 -7.67
C PRO A 859 15.78 -15.21 -8.61
N ARG A 860 16.96 -14.75 -9.03
CA ARG A 860 17.13 -13.60 -9.91
C ARG A 860 18.20 -13.87 -10.96
N ASN A 861 18.00 -13.33 -12.16
CA ASN A 861 18.98 -13.41 -13.24
C ASN A 861 18.99 -12.13 -14.08
N THR A 862 20.00 -12.00 -14.94
CA THR A 862 20.11 -10.92 -15.90
C THR A 862 20.59 -11.48 -17.23
N ASP A 863 19.90 -11.11 -18.31
CA ASP A 863 20.21 -11.52 -19.68
C ASP A 863 20.16 -10.32 -20.63
N TRP A 864 20.71 -10.48 -21.83
CA TRP A 864 20.50 -9.53 -22.92
C TRP A 864 19.10 -9.70 -23.53
N THR A 865 18.53 -8.61 -24.00
CA THR A 865 17.22 -8.62 -24.65
C THR A 865 17.15 -7.65 -25.81
N GLU A 866 16.30 -7.96 -26.78
CA GLU A 866 16.00 -7.11 -27.91
C GLU A 866 14.50 -7.09 -28.23
N ARG A 867 14.03 -5.94 -28.73
CA ARG A 867 12.63 -5.71 -29.11
C ARG A 867 12.56 -4.79 -30.33
N LYS A 868 11.56 -5.01 -31.19
CA LYS A 868 11.25 -4.10 -32.30
C LYS A 868 10.08 -3.22 -31.93
N ASP A 869 10.16 -1.94 -32.27
CA ASP A 869 8.99 -1.05 -32.20
C ASP A 869 8.14 -1.12 -33.48
N GLY A 870 6.98 -0.47 -33.47
CA GLY A 870 6.04 -0.41 -34.59
C GLY A 870 6.61 0.25 -35.86
N TYR A 871 7.79 0.87 -35.78
CA TYR A 871 8.52 1.45 -36.92
C TYR A 871 9.70 0.59 -37.37
N GLY A 872 9.91 -0.58 -36.74
CA GLY A 872 10.96 -1.52 -37.08
C GLY A 872 12.32 -1.22 -36.47
N ASN A 873 12.46 -0.22 -35.60
CA ASN A 873 13.73 0.04 -34.90
C ASN A 873 14.01 -1.09 -33.91
N VAL A 874 15.26 -1.59 -33.88
CA VAL A 874 15.68 -2.68 -32.98
C VAL A 874 16.31 -2.11 -31.72
N TRP A 875 15.56 -2.16 -30.63
CA TRP A 875 16.01 -1.77 -29.30
C TRP A 875 16.74 -2.92 -28.62
N LYS A 876 17.89 -2.64 -28.01
CA LYS A 876 18.72 -3.64 -27.31
C LYS A 876 19.03 -3.21 -25.88
N GLY A 877 19.13 -4.16 -24.97
CA GLY A 877 19.60 -3.87 -23.62
C GLY A 877 19.51 -5.03 -22.64
N LEU A 878 19.09 -4.75 -21.41
CA LEU A 878 19.06 -5.70 -20.29
C LEU A 878 17.66 -6.20 -20.01
N ARG A 879 17.56 -7.49 -19.66
CA ARG A 879 16.40 -8.08 -19.00
C ARG A 879 16.81 -8.57 -17.62
N VAL A 880 16.24 -7.97 -16.58
CA VAL A 880 16.37 -8.45 -15.20
C VAL A 880 15.13 -9.28 -14.88
N THR A 881 15.32 -10.52 -14.41
CA THR A 881 14.21 -11.41 -14.06
C THR A 881 14.17 -11.66 -12.56
N THR A 882 12.98 -11.58 -11.97
CA THR A 882 12.69 -12.07 -10.62
C THR A 882 11.65 -13.18 -10.72
N SER A 883 12.00 -14.39 -10.26
CA SER A 883 11.11 -15.55 -10.25
C SER A 883 10.67 -15.84 -8.82
N ILE A 884 9.39 -15.65 -8.50
CA ILE A 884 8.90 -15.82 -7.14
C ILE A 884 8.58 -17.29 -6.89
N THR A 885 9.37 -17.92 -6.03
CA THR A 885 9.33 -19.36 -5.74
C THR A 885 9.13 -19.66 -4.26
N LYS A 886 9.71 -18.84 -3.37
CA LYS A 886 9.64 -19.08 -1.92
C LYS A 886 8.43 -18.40 -1.30
N HIS A 887 8.23 -17.12 -1.58
CA HIS A 887 7.14 -16.31 -1.06
C HIS A 887 5.79 -16.92 -1.44
N GLU A 888 4.96 -17.20 -0.43
CA GLU A 888 3.77 -18.04 -0.57
C GLU A 888 2.69 -17.40 -1.44
N VAL A 889 2.39 -16.12 -1.20
CA VAL A 889 1.27 -15.43 -1.88
C VAL A 889 1.54 -15.22 -3.37
N ASN A 890 2.76 -14.81 -3.71
CA ASN A 890 3.15 -14.47 -5.08
C ASN A 890 3.86 -15.64 -5.80
N ARG A 891 3.85 -16.85 -5.21
CA ARG A 891 4.52 -18.02 -5.80
C ARG A 891 4.01 -18.27 -7.22
N GLY A 892 4.94 -18.46 -8.16
CA GLY A 892 4.66 -18.70 -9.56
C GLY A 892 4.59 -17.43 -10.42
N ILE A 893 4.60 -16.23 -9.81
CA ILE A 893 4.74 -14.99 -10.56
C ILE A 893 6.20 -14.81 -11.00
N VAL A 894 6.40 -14.48 -12.27
CA VAL A 894 7.69 -14.11 -12.84
C VAL A 894 7.59 -12.71 -13.43
N ILE A 895 8.52 -11.83 -13.06
CA ILE A 895 8.58 -10.47 -13.59
C ILE A 895 9.87 -10.30 -14.38
N HIS A 896 9.74 -9.81 -15.61
CA HIS A 896 10.85 -9.43 -16.47
C HIS A 896 10.88 -7.92 -16.67
N GLN A 897 11.95 -7.28 -16.19
CA GLN A 897 12.20 -5.84 -16.35
C GLN A 897 13.13 -5.63 -17.54
N HIS A 898 12.64 -4.98 -18.60
CA HIS A 898 13.39 -4.71 -19.82
C HIS A 898 13.82 -3.24 -19.85
N TYR A 899 15.12 -3.04 -20.03
CA TYR A 899 15.77 -1.74 -20.14
C TYR A 899 16.45 -1.65 -21.50
N LEU A 900 15.86 -0.89 -22.40
CA LEU A 900 16.08 -0.96 -23.84
C LEU A 900 16.59 0.38 -24.38
N MET A 901 17.61 0.34 -25.23
CA MET A 901 18.23 1.53 -25.83
C MET A 901 18.41 1.39 -27.35
N LEU A 902 18.45 2.52 -28.05
CA LEU A 902 18.84 2.64 -29.46
C LEU A 902 20.25 3.24 -29.59
N PRO A 903 20.99 2.94 -30.67
CA PRO A 903 22.33 3.50 -30.88
C PRO A 903 22.37 5.03 -30.90
N GLY A 904 23.21 5.62 -30.06
CA GLY A 904 23.46 7.07 -29.99
C GLY A 904 22.31 7.91 -29.44
N VAL A 905 21.20 7.31 -29.01
CA VAL A 905 19.99 8.01 -28.56
C VAL A 905 19.97 8.14 -27.03
N PRO A 906 19.75 9.34 -26.46
CA PRO A 906 19.70 9.55 -25.02
C PRO A 906 18.31 9.20 -24.42
N VAL A 907 17.72 8.09 -24.86
CA VAL A 907 16.40 7.60 -24.42
C VAL A 907 16.55 6.15 -23.96
N LEU A 908 16.16 5.90 -22.71
CA LEU A 908 16.02 4.55 -22.16
C LEU A 908 14.53 4.20 -22.10
N CYS A 909 14.13 3.15 -22.81
CA CYS A 909 12.80 2.58 -22.74
C CYS A 909 12.75 1.53 -21.62
N VAL A 910 11.79 1.67 -20.71
CA VAL A 910 11.52 0.76 -19.60
C VAL A 910 10.20 0.05 -19.87
N LEU A 911 10.24 -1.28 -19.93
CA LEU A 911 9.10 -2.13 -20.24
C LEU A 911 9.12 -3.38 -19.38
N HIS A 912 7.99 -3.74 -18.78
CA HIS A 912 7.90 -4.92 -17.93
C HIS A 912 6.94 -5.95 -18.52
N SER A 913 7.22 -7.23 -18.27
CA SER A 913 6.24 -8.30 -18.44
C SER A 913 6.07 -9.11 -17.18
N VAL A 914 4.84 -9.57 -16.94
CA VAL A 914 4.48 -10.40 -15.79
C VAL A 914 3.84 -11.68 -16.29
N THR A 915 4.45 -12.82 -15.98
CA THR A 915 3.90 -14.14 -16.25
C THR A 915 3.25 -14.71 -15.00
N ASN A 916 1.97 -15.09 -15.11
CA ASN A 916 1.22 -15.65 -14.01
C ASN A 916 1.27 -17.18 -14.01
N GLY A 917 2.28 -17.76 -13.36
CA GLY A 917 2.38 -19.20 -13.11
C GLY A 917 1.78 -19.64 -11.76
N SER A 918 0.98 -18.81 -11.09
CA SER A 918 0.48 -19.09 -9.73
C SER A 918 -0.60 -20.18 -9.67
N GLY A 919 -1.24 -20.49 -10.80
CA GLY A 919 -2.41 -21.36 -10.87
C GLY A 919 -3.75 -20.65 -10.64
N GLU A 920 -3.74 -19.36 -10.28
CA GLU A 920 -4.93 -18.55 -10.01
C GLU A 920 -5.16 -17.48 -11.09
N VAL A 921 -6.40 -17.01 -11.26
CA VAL A 921 -6.71 -15.79 -12.04
C VAL A 921 -6.60 -14.56 -11.14
N LEU A 922 -5.83 -13.56 -11.58
CA LEU A 922 -5.55 -12.32 -10.85
C LEU A 922 -6.15 -11.11 -11.60
N PRO A 923 -7.43 -10.76 -11.39
CA PRO A 923 -8.11 -9.72 -12.18
C PRO A 923 -7.66 -8.29 -11.88
N HIS A 924 -6.98 -8.08 -10.76
CA HIS A 924 -6.54 -6.76 -10.27
C HIS A 924 -5.07 -6.81 -9.81
N TYR A 925 -4.22 -7.53 -10.54
CA TYR A 925 -2.80 -7.55 -10.24
C TYR A 925 -2.22 -6.15 -10.49
N SER A 926 -1.39 -5.69 -9.57
CA SER A 926 -0.71 -4.41 -9.70
C SER A 926 0.72 -4.53 -9.21
N PHE A 927 1.58 -3.65 -9.68
CA PHE A 927 2.95 -3.47 -9.20
C PHE A 927 3.42 -2.08 -9.64
N ALA A 928 4.53 -1.59 -9.11
CA ALA A 928 5.02 -0.26 -9.43
C ALA A 928 6.51 -0.24 -9.74
N ASP A 929 6.95 0.72 -10.54
CA ASP A 929 8.37 1.09 -10.58
C ASP A 929 8.81 1.64 -9.21
N ASP A 930 10.05 1.37 -8.83
CA ASP A 930 10.67 1.87 -7.59
C ASP A 930 12.07 2.43 -7.94
N ASN A 931 12.08 3.61 -8.58
CA ASN A 931 13.27 4.21 -9.19
C ASN A 931 13.89 5.30 -8.31
N PHE A 932 15.19 5.20 -8.02
CA PHE A 932 15.92 6.14 -7.16
C PHE A 932 16.96 6.95 -7.94
N PHE A 933 16.88 8.28 -7.83
CA PHE A 933 17.71 9.20 -8.61
C PHE A 933 18.63 10.04 -7.72
N ARG A 934 19.82 10.33 -8.24
CA ARG A 934 20.81 11.23 -7.64
C ARG A 934 21.21 12.31 -8.64
N PRO A 935 20.44 13.40 -8.75
CA PRO A 935 20.68 14.42 -9.78
C PRO A 935 21.97 15.24 -9.56
N SER A 936 22.43 15.39 -8.32
CA SER A 936 23.75 15.98 -8.01
C SER A 936 24.65 14.92 -7.37
N PRO A 937 25.88 14.73 -7.87
CA PRO A 937 26.76 13.68 -7.38
C PRO A 937 27.34 14.06 -6.01
N GLU A 938 27.67 15.34 -5.81
CA GLU A 938 28.33 15.85 -4.61
C GLU A 938 27.33 16.27 -3.53
N VAL A 939 26.35 17.11 -3.88
CA VAL A 939 25.45 17.76 -2.91
C VAL A 939 23.99 17.50 -3.28
N PHE A 940 23.36 16.54 -2.61
CA PHE A 940 21.97 16.13 -2.88
C PHE A 940 20.98 17.31 -2.87
N SER A 941 21.16 18.29 -1.98
CA SER A 941 20.28 19.47 -1.85
C SER A 941 20.38 20.48 -3.00
N GLU A 942 21.30 20.32 -3.94
CA GLU A 942 21.32 21.09 -5.21
C GLU A 942 20.35 20.53 -6.25
N GLY A 943 19.86 19.31 -6.01
CA GLY A 943 18.88 18.65 -6.85
C GLY A 943 17.50 19.30 -6.76
N TRP A 944 16.74 19.13 -7.82
CA TRP A 944 15.35 19.55 -7.90
C TRP A 944 14.54 18.57 -8.75
N ALA A 945 13.24 18.51 -8.45
CA ALA A 945 12.23 17.82 -9.24
C ALA A 945 11.17 18.84 -9.67
N GLU A 946 10.71 18.75 -10.90
CA GLU A 946 9.75 19.70 -11.48
C GLU A 946 8.61 18.94 -12.14
N VAL A 947 7.39 19.27 -11.73
CA VAL A 947 6.16 18.77 -12.34
C VAL A 947 5.62 19.90 -13.22
N PRO A 948 5.56 19.72 -14.55
CA PRO A 948 5.05 20.74 -15.45
C PRO A 948 3.66 21.23 -15.03
N GLY A 949 3.52 22.55 -14.87
CA GLY A 949 2.27 23.19 -14.41
C GLY A 949 2.10 23.30 -12.88
N GLN A 950 2.91 22.61 -12.07
CA GLN A 950 2.87 22.71 -10.60
C GLN A 950 4.12 23.38 -10.00
N GLY A 951 5.20 23.48 -10.77
CA GLY A 951 6.43 24.16 -10.38
C GLY A 951 7.58 23.23 -10.02
N ARG A 952 8.64 23.81 -9.47
CA ARG A 952 9.92 23.15 -9.15
C ARG A 952 10.13 23.05 -7.64
N PHE A 953 10.54 21.88 -7.19
CA PHE A 953 10.72 21.50 -5.79
C PHE A 953 12.18 21.15 -5.53
N SER A 954 12.79 21.77 -4.52
CA SER A 954 14.18 21.51 -4.13
C SER A 954 14.30 20.25 -3.28
N LEU A 955 15.29 19.41 -3.58
CA LEU A 955 15.60 18.21 -2.80
C LEU A 955 16.33 18.55 -1.50
N GLY A 956 16.33 17.62 -0.54
CA GLY A 956 17.13 17.73 0.69
C GLY A 956 16.57 18.63 1.79
N LYS A 957 15.49 19.40 1.54
CA LYS A 957 14.92 20.37 2.48
C LYS A 957 13.43 20.19 2.78
N LEU A 958 12.73 19.48 1.91
CA LEU A 958 11.28 19.29 1.94
C LEU A 958 10.99 17.80 1.92
N GLU A 959 9.96 17.39 2.67
CA GLU A 959 9.26 16.13 2.43
C GLU A 959 8.02 16.43 1.58
N ALA A 960 7.89 15.75 0.45
CA ALA A 960 6.76 15.92 -0.45
C ALA A 960 6.47 14.63 -1.23
N GLN A 961 5.18 14.41 -1.50
CA GLN A 961 4.71 13.40 -2.43
C GLN A 961 3.90 14.10 -3.52
N LEU A 962 4.38 14.03 -4.76
CA LEU A 962 3.81 14.73 -5.91
C LEU A 962 3.29 13.71 -6.93
N GLN A 963 2.21 14.07 -7.63
CA GLN A 963 1.65 13.31 -8.73
C GLN A 963 1.81 14.11 -10.03
N SER A 964 2.24 13.43 -11.10
CA SER A 964 2.44 14.04 -12.41
C SER A 964 1.52 13.44 -13.48
N LYS A 965 1.06 14.28 -14.41
CA LYS A 965 0.33 13.90 -15.61
C LYS A 965 1.28 13.45 -16.73
N GLY A 966 1.99 12.35 -16.48
CA GLY A 966 2.81 11.69 -17.50
C GLY A 966 4.18 12.32 -17.79
N LEU A 967 4.60 13.38 -17.08
CA LEU A 967 5.91 13.99 -17.29
C LEU A 967 6.54 14.55 -16.01
N LEU A 968 7.72 14.08 -15.64
CA LEU A 968 8.48 14.58 -14.50
C LEU A 968 9.89 14.98 -14.97
N ARG A 969 10.38 16.14 -14.55
CA ARG A 969 11.76 16.58 -14.84
C ARG A 969 12.58 16.57 -13.56
N ILE A 970 13.80 16.03 -13.62
CA ILE A 970 14.73 15.93 -12.50
C ILE A 970 16.05 16.52 -12.95
N GLY A 971 16.65 17.40 -12.14
CA GLY A 971 17.93 18.02 -12.46
C GLY A 971 18.62 18.57 -11.21
N ALA A 972 19.74 19.27 -11.39
CA ALA A 972 20.44 19.94 -10.31
C ALA A 972 20.96 21.30 -10.74
N ALA A 973 21.25 22.19 -9.79
CA ALA A 973 21.87 23.48 -10.09
C ALA A 973 23.30 23.35 -10.64
N SER A 974 23.98 22.23 -10.34
CA SER A 974 25.36 21.95 -10.74
C SER A 974 25.52 21.34 -12.14
N ARG A 975 24.43 21.01 -12.85
CA ARG A 975 24.48 20.49 -14.24
C ARG A 975 23.33 21.05 -15.08
N GLN A 976 23.57 21.19 -16.38
CA GLN A 976 22.54 21.65 -17.32
C GLN A 976 21.64 20.53 -17.82
N ASP A 977 22.15 19.30 -17.85
CA ASP A 977 21.37 18.12 -18.22
C ASP A 977 20.24 17.88 -17.22
N MET A 978 19.14 17.33 -17.73
CA MET A 978 17.97 16.90 -16.98
C MET A 978 17.62 15.47 -17.36
N LEU A 979 17.10 14.72 -16.38
CA LEU A 979 16.43 13.43 -16.57
C LEU A 979 14.93 13.68 -16.62
N GLN A 980 14.27 13.19 -17.66
CA GLN A 980 12.83 13.39 -17.86
C GLN A 980 12.13 12.05 -17.94
N VAL A 981 11.21 11.81 -17.01
CA VAL A 981 10.40 10.59 -16.94
C VAL A 981 9.09 10.84 -17.67
N VAL A 982 8.79 10.01 -18.66
CA VAL A 982 7.59 10.11 -19.50
C VAL A 982 6.77 8.84 -19.36
N SER A 983 5.48 8.98 -19.05
CA SER A 983 4.55 7.86 -18.89
C SER A 983 3.19 8.14 -19.58
N SER A 984 2.47 7.08 -19.91
CA SER A 984 1.19 7.07 -20.62
C SER A 984 0.01 7.41 -19.69
N TYR A 985 -0.12 8.68 -19.30
CA TYR A 985 -1.28 9.17 -18.54
C TYR A 985 -2.56 9.22 -19.41
N PRO A 986 -3.76 8.90 -18.88
CA PRO A 986 -4.10 8.54 -17.51
C PRO A 986 -3.99 7.03 -17.18
N ASN A 987 -3.54 6.21 -18.12
CA ASN A 987 -3.46 4.76 -17.92
C ASN A 987 -2.39 4.38 -16.89
N GLN A 988 -1.30 5.15 -16.82
CA GLN A 988 -0.23 5.03 -15.85
C GLN A 988 -0.30 6.18 -14.84
N SER A 989 -0.07 5.86 -13.55
CA SER A 989 0.04 6.87 -12.50
C SER A 989 1.50 7.15 -12.20
N LEU A 990 1.98 8.36 -12.49
CA LEU A 990 3.36 8.77 -12.19
C LEU A 990 3.39 9.55 -10.87
N ALA A 991 4.07 9.00 -9.88
CA ALA A 991 4.27 9.61 -8.58
C ALA A 991 5.75 9.83 -8.28
N VAL A 992 6.07 10.87 -7.51
CA VAL A 992 7.40 11.09 -6.96
C VAL A 992 7.31 11.43 -5.48
N TYR A 993 8.05 10.70 -4.67
CA TYR A 993 8.28 10.97 -3.26
C TYR A 993 9.69 11.54 -3.09
N MET A 994 9.84 12.58 -2.27
CA MET A 994 11.14 13.16 -1.94
C MET A 994 11.19 13.55 -0.47
N ASN A 995 12.36 13.42 0.14
CA ASN A 995 12.63 13.90 1.50
C ASN A 995 14.06 14.45 1.63
N ASN A 996 14.53 14.61 2.86
CA ASN A 996 15.88 15.10 3.14
C ASN A 996 17.02 14.12 2.77
N LYS A 997 16.70 12.86 2.45
CA LYS A 997 17.69 11.79 2.17
C LYS A 997 17.63 11.21 0.76
N GLY A 998 16.49 11.25 0.09
CA GLY A 998 16.34 10.61 -1.22
C GLY A 998 15.13 11.09 -2.01
N ILE A 999 15.12 10.71 -3.27
CA ILE A 999 13.99 10.87 -4.20
C ILE A 999 13.68 9.50 -4.81
N CYS A 1000 12.40 9.15 -4.80
CA CYS A 1000 11.86 7.91 -5.30
C CYS A 1000 10.74 8.23 -6.29
N GLN A 1001 10.83 7.71 -7.50
CA GLN A 1001 9.82 7.87 -8.54
C GLN A 1001 9.20 6.50 -8.83
N GLY A 1002 7.87 6.46 -8.85
CA GLY A 1002 7.11 5.25 -9.18
C GLY A 1002 6.13 5.48 -10.32
N VAL A 1003 5.92 4.44 -11.10
CA VAL A 1003 4.81 4.32 -12.07
C VAL A 1003 3.98 3.13 -11.67
N ASP A 1004 2.70 3.34 -11.36
CA ASP A 1004 1.79 2.25 -11.01
C ASP A 1004 1.24 1.56 -12.27
N TYR A 1005 1.32 0.23 -12.31
CA TYR A 1005 0.77 -0.63 -13.35
C TYR A 1005 -0.35 -1.49 -12.79
N GLN A 1006 -1.48 -1.57 -13.50
CA GLN A 1006 -2.61 -2.44 -13.16
C GLN A 1006 -2.96 -3.32 -14.37
N MET A 1007 -3.19 -4.61 -14.12
CA MET A 1007 -3.49 -5.60 -15.16
C MET A 1007 -4.33 -6.76 -14.63
N SER A 1008 -5.06 -7.41 -15.54
CA SER A 1008 -5.75 -8.67 -15.29
C SER A 1008 -4.92 -9.80 -15.88
N LEU A 1009 -4.64 -10.84 -15.11
CA LEU A 1009 -3.82 -11.98 -15.51
C LEU A 1009 -4.58 -13.31 -15.34
N LEU A 1010 -4.80 -14.05 -16.42
CA LEU A 1010 -5.23 -15.44 -16.36
C LEU A 1010 -4.07 -16.35 -15.93
N SER A 1011 -4.39 -17.54 -15.42
CA SER A 1011 -3.37 -18.55 -15.12
C SER A 1011 -2.66 -18.98 -16.40
N GLY A 1012 -1.33 -18.90 -16.40
CA GLY A 1012 -0.44 -19.18 -17.55
C GLY A 1012 -0.24 -18.00 -18.50
N GLU A 1013 -0.96 -16.89 -18.32
CA GLU A 1013 -0.85 -15.72 -19.19
C GLU A 1013 0.40 -14.89 -18.88
N THR A 1014 0.91 -14.20 -19.89
CA THR A 1014 1.90 -13.13 -19.74
C THR A 1014 1.30 -11.83 -20.24
N ALA A 1015 1.32 -10.79 -19.41
CA ALA A 1015 0.92 -9.44 -19.82
C ALA A 1015 2.12 -8.50 -19.84
N TRP A 1016 2.05 -7.50 -20.72
CA TRP A 1016 3.06 -6.47 -20.90
C TRP A 1016 2.55 -5.11 -20.42
N THR A 1017 3.43 -4.30 -19.83
CA THR A 1017 3.10 -2.92 -19.50
C THR A 1017 3.15 -2.03 -20.74
N GLN A 1018 2.59 -0.82 -20.64
CA GLN A 1018 2.96 0.25 -21.56
C GLN A 1018 4.39 0.73 -21.25
N PRO A 1019 5.15 1.20 -22.25
CA PRO A 1019 6.51 1.67 -22.04
C PRO A 1019 6.53 2.98 -21.24
N THR A 1020 7.53 3.10 -20.36
CA THR A 1020 7.93 4.34 -19.69
C THR A 1020 9.28 4.77 -20.27
N PHE A 1021 9.49 6.05 -20.53
CA PHE A 1021 10.74 6.54 -21.12
C PHE A 1021 11.50 7.45 -20.15
N LEU A 1022 12.80 7.18 -19.99
CA LEU A 1022 13.75 8.08 -19.34
C LEU A 1022 14.56 8.79 -20.42
N ILE A 1023 14.38 10.11 -20.53
CA ILE A 1023 14.99 10.94 -21.57
C ILE A 1023 16.03 11.86 -20.94
N MET A 1024 17.26 11.81 -21.45
CA MET A 1024 18.38 12.63 -20.98
C MET A 1024 18.63 13.80 -21.93
N GLY A 1025 18.83 15.00 -21.39
CA GLY A 1025 19.27 16.15 -22.16
C GLY A 1025 18.98 17.50 -21.53
N THR A 1026 19.35 18.58 -22.22
CA THR A 1026 19.25 19.96 -21.72
C THR A 1026 17.94 20.67 -22.08
N VAL A 1027 17.14 20.10 -22.98
CA VAL A 1027 15.85 20.69 -23.42
C VAL A 1027 14.74 20.29 -22.46
N ALA A 1028 14.04 21.27 -21.89
CA ALA A 1028 12.85 21.01 -21.10
C ALA A 1028 11.67 20.60 -22.03
N LEU A 1029 11.16 19.37 -21.84
CA LEU A 1029 10.09 18.79 -22.65
C LEU A 1029 8.75 19.06 -22.02
N ASN A 1030 7.72 19.33 -22.82
CA ASN A 1030 6.32 19.45 -22.44
C ASN A 1030 5.53 18.20 -22.91
N PRO A 1031 4.30 17.97 -22.41
CA PRO A 1031 3.50 16.81 -22.81
C PRO A 1031 3.27 16.68 -24.33
N GLU A 1032 3.22 17.79 -25.08
CA GLU A 1032 3.09 17.73 -26.54
C GLU A 1032 4.35 17.18 -27.23
N ASP A 1033 5.54 17.49 -26.69
CA ASP A 1033 6.83 17.14 -27.27
C ASP A 1033 7.04 15.61 -27.37
N VAL A 1034 6.44 14.86 -26.43
CA VAL A 1034 6.68 13.43 -26.23
C VAL A 1034 5.58 12.51 -26.81
N ARG A 1035 4.56 13.06 -27.48
CA ARG A 1035 3.46 12.27 -28.05
C ARG A 1035 3.94 11.18 -29.01
N GLY A 1036 4.94 11.46 -29.84
CA GLY A 1036 5.53 10.48 -30.76
C GLY A 1036 6.17 9.28 -30.04
N LEU A 1037 6.77 9.50 -28.86
CA LEU A 1037 7.31 8.42 -28.03
C LEU A 1037 6.20 7.58 -27.38
N LEU A 1038 5.14 8.25 -26.90
CA LEU A 1038 3.99 7.58 -26.28
C LEU A 1038 3.17 6.72 -27.27
N ASN A 1039 3.30 6.99 -28.58
CA ASN A 1039 2.67 6.20 -29.64
C ASN A 1039 3.49 4.95 -30.03
N LEU A 1040 4.68 4.75 -29.46
CA LEU A 1040 5.49 3.56 -29.76
C LEU A 1040 4.80 2.31 -29.19
N SER A 1041 4.48 1.37 -30.07
CA SER A 1041 4.07 0.02 -29.71
C SER A 1041 5.23 -0.95 -29.89
N PHE A 1042 5.43 -1.85 -28.95
CA PHE A 1042 6.36 -2.98 -29.09
C PHE A 1042 5.49 -4.23 -29.32
N SER A 1043 5.45 -4.75 -30.54
CA SER A 1043 4.64 -5.93 -30.88
C SER A 1043 5.40 -7.23 -30.55
N ASP A 1044 4.66 -8.25 -30.11
CA ASP A 1044 5.21 -9.57 -29.86
C ASP A 1044 5.51 -10.27 -31.20
N THR A 1045 6.80 -10.54 -31.47
CA THR A 1045 7.23 -11.39 -32.59
C THR A 1045 6.80 -12.86 -32.44
N ALA A 1046 6.07 -13.22 -31.36
CA ALA A 1046 5.51 -14.54 -31.13
C ALA A 1046 4.08 -14.71 -31.67
N ASP A 1047 3.30 -13.62 -31.79
CA ASP A 1047 1.87 -13.68 -32.19
C ASP A 1047 1.63 -13.58 -33.70
N GLU A 1048 2.65 -13.27 -34.51
CA GLU A 1048 2.54 -13.26 -35.97
C GLU A 1048 2.30 -14.65 -36.61
N LYS A 1049 2.30 -15.74 -35.81
CA LYS A 1049 1.95 -17.08 -36.31
C LYS A 1049 0.48 -17.48 -36.18
N GLU A 1050 -0.37 -16.72 -35.49
CA GLU A 1050 -1.81 -17.03 -35.38
C GLU A 1050 -2.74 -16.06 -36.11
N ALA A 1051 -2.26 -14.89 -36.56
CA ALA A 1051 -3.08 -13.90 -37.26
C ALA A 1051 -3.35 -14.18 -38.76
N LEU A 1052 -3.10 -15.40 -39.26
CA LEU A 1052 -3.35 -15.79 -40.66
C LEU A 1052 -4.70 -16.50 -40.91
N HIS A 1053 -5.56 -16.63 -39.89
CA HIS A 1053 -6.90 -17.19 -40.05
C HIS A 1053 -7.97 -16.32 -39.37
N ALA A 1054 -8.22 -15.14 -39.94
CA ALA A 1054 -9.40 -14.33 -39.64
C ALA A 1054 -10.08 -13.88 -40.95
N ASP A 1055 -10.53 -14.85 -41.73
CA ASP A 1055 -11.72 -14.71 -42.57
C ASP A 1055 -12.76 -15.68 -42.00
N HIS A 1056 -13.68 -15.15 -41.17
CA HIS A 1056 -15.11 -15.49 -41.05
C HIS A 1056 -15.78 -14.84 -39.84
#